data_AF-A0A4Q3X5B2-F1
#
_entry.id   AF-A0A4Q3X5B2-F1
#
_cell.length_a   1.000
_cell.length_b   1.000
_cell.length_c   1.000
_cell.angle_alpha   90.00
_cell.angle_beta   90.00
_cell.angle_gamma   90.00
#
_symmetry.space_group_name_H-M   'P 1'
#
loop_
_entity.id
_entity.type
_entity.pdbx_description
1 polymer ?
#
loop_
_entity_poly.entity_id
_entity_poly.type
_entity_poly.pdbx_seq_one_letter_code
_entity_poly.pdbx_strand_id
1 'polypeptide(L)'
;PKDAQATKLENFAYLRYRGGGELHAFTPSWFKPFHKAVREGDFENQFRIYSKTIDTREKPIVLRDLLEYKPLGEPIPIEEVEPLEDIFKRFCTAAMSLGSLSKEAHETMAIAMNRIGGKSNSGEGGEDPARFSRDENGDWRNSAIKQIASARFGVTPEYLASAKELQIKMAQGAKPGEGGQLPGFKVSAEIAFVRHSVPGVTLISPPPHHDIYSIEDLAQLIYDLKMVNPRCRVSVKLVSQAGVGTVAAGVAKAYADTIIISGHDGGTGASPVGSIKNTGVSWELGLAEAQQVLIQNNLRGRVRLHSDGGYKTGRDIIFAALLGAEEYGFGTAALMAVGCVMARQCHLNTCPVGVATQDDFLRSKYPGTPENIVNFFTFVGTEVREQLAAMGARKLDDIIGRSDLLLKNPNIQLSKTEDVDVSPLFFQYDEKYSSPRFSVVGKNDRPEDWPLDDIILQDVRDAISHGSHLRMSYGIKNTNRTVGGRIAGEIAYHFGDKGLPAGSITLDFNGTAGQSFGAFCISGLNLNLTGEALDYVGKSMHGGKIVVKPGANCHFKWSENVVIGNTVLYGATGGFLFAAGQGGERFAVRNSGGTAVVEGIGDHGCEYMTGGTIVVLGGTGRNFGAGMSGGLAYIFDEKKTFEQRYNPDMIGIERVANSEDEAWLKDIITRHFDETGSPLAKEILDDWAAKLPHFFKAVPHPEKAAPPTTGRAPRPERAPRPGIATAKVEDFAGKEPVGQATAEVKEVPPPTPAGEEAPPAEVK
;
A
#
# COMPACT_ATOMS: atom_id res chain seq x y z
N PRO A 1 4.37 -2.57 60.27
CA PRO A 1 4.77 -2.55 58.85
C PRO A 1 3.83 -1.63 58.04
N LYS A 2 4.07 -0.31 58.10
CA LYS A 2 3.29 0.74 57.41
C LYS A 2 4.13 1.58 56.44
N ASP A 3 5.36 1.17 56.14
CA ASP A 3 6.34 1.96 55.38
C ASP A 3 6.79 1.29 54.08
N ALA A 4 5.83 0.92 53.24
CA ALA A 4 6.10 0.61 51.84
C ALA A 4 5.05 1.31 50.98
N GLN A 5 5.10 2.66 50.92
CA GLN A 5 4.52 3.39 49.80
C GLN A 5 5.28 2.97 48.55
N ALA A 6 4.75 2.00 47.81
CA ALA A 6 5.25 1.67 46.48
C ALA A 6 5.09 2.93 45.61
N THR A 7 6.20 3.63 45.36
CA THR A 7 6.28 4.73 44.39
C THR A 7 5.90 4.17 43.03
N LYS A 8 4.72 4.53 42.53
CA LYS A 8 4.28 4.15 41.19
C LYS A 8 5.23 4.83 40.19
N LEU A 9 5.68 4.08 39.18
CA LEU A 9 6.42 4.67 38.07
C LEU A 9 5.56 5.75 37.40
N GLU A 10 6.19 6.86 37.05
CA GLU A 10 5.55 7.94 36.33
C GLU A 10 5.13 7.50 34.92
N ASN A 11 3.94 7.91 34.49
CA ASN A 11 3.44 7.61 33.15
C ASN A 11 3.54 8.85 32.26
N PHE A 12 4.63 8.92 31.49
CA PHE A 12 4.92 10.03 30.58
C PHE A 12 4.05 10.07 29.30
N ALA A 13 3.11 9.13 29.10
CA ALA A 13 2.18 9.16 27.96
C ALA A 13 2.81 9.07 26.54
N TYR A 14 3.98 8.43 26.40
CA TYR A 14 4.69 8.31 25.11
C TYR A 14 3.90 7.64 23.98
N LEU A 15 3.03 6.66 24.30
CA LEU A 15 2.31 5.88 23.29
C LEU A 15 0.94 6.46 22.93
N ARG A 16 0.27 7.07 23.90
CA ARG A 16 -1.08 7.62 23.75
C ARG A 16 -1.19 8.84 24.64
N TYR A 17 -1.75 9.90 24.08
CA TYR A 17 -2.02 11.14 24.78
C TYR A 17 -2.73 10.89 26.13
N ARG A 18 -2.18 11.52 27.17
CA ARG A 18 -2.81 11.71 28.48
C ARG A 18 -2.50 13.14 28.92
N GLY A 19 -3.45 13.79 29.61
CA GLY A 19 -3.24 15.13 30.14
C GLY A 19 -2.02 15.16 31.06
N GLY A 20 -1.15 16.16 30.90
CA GLY A 20 0.07 16.33 31.68
C GLY A 20 1.27 15.46 31.26
N GLY A 21 1.14 14.61 30.23
CA GLY A 21 2.25 13.81 29.70
C GLY A 21 2.94 14.44 28.48
N GLU A 22 3.65 13.60 27.72
CA GLU A 22 4.36 13.96 26.49
C GLU A 22 3.45 14.67 25.47
N LEU A 23 4.01 15.60 24.71
CA LEU A 23 3.30 16.27 23.63
C LEU A 23 3.11 15.36 22.42
N HIS A 24 1.92 15.41 21.83
CA HIS A 24 1.60 14.69 20.60
C HIS A 24 1.21 15.69 19.52
N ALA A 25 1.72 15.49 18.30
CA ALA A 25 1.33 16.30 17.13
C ALA A 25 -0.19 16.27 16.88
N PHE A 26 -0.84 15.16 17.23
CA PHE A 26 -2.29 14.99 17.25
C PHE A 26 -2.79 15.06 18.69
N THR A 27 -3.22 16.24 19.10
CA THR A 27 -3.63 16.55 20.47
C THR A 27 -5.07 17.09 20.51
N PRO A 28 -5.87 16.76 21.54
CA PRO A 28 -7.26 17.17 21.63
C PRO A 28 -7.54 18.68 21.55
N SER A 29 -6.55 19.54 21.84
CA SER A 29 -6.75 20.99 21.86
C SER A 29 -7.25 21.58 20.54
N TRP A 30 -6.94 20.95 19.40
CA TRP A 30 -7.37 21.43 18.08
C TRP A 30 -8.42 20.53 17.40
N PHE A 31 -8.76 19.37 17.97
CA PHE A 31 -9.68 18.42 17.33
C PHE A 31 -11.08 18.99 17.11
N LYS A 32 -11.63 19.70 18.11
CA LYS A 32 -12.98 20.29 18.02
C LYS A 32 -13.05 21.41 16.96
N PRO A 33 -12.15 22.42 16.96
CA PRO A 33 -12.08 23.40 15.88
C PRO A 33 -11.96 22.74 14.50
N PHE A 34 -11.06 21.78 14.35
CA PHE A 34 -10.87 21.06 13.09
C PHE A 34 -12.14 20.37 12.59
N HIS A 35 -12.78 19.52 13.41
CA HIS A 35 -14.00 18.82 13.01
C HIS A 35 -15.19 19.77 12.79
N LYS A 36 -15.22 20.92 13.46
CA LYS A 36 -16.25 21.94 13.23
C LYS A 36 -16.02 22.63 11.88
N ALA A 37 -14.78 23.04 11.59
CA ALA A 37 -14.41 23.67 10.33
C ALA A 37 -14.84 22.84 9.11
N VAL A 38 -14.42 21.57 9.05
CA VAL A 38 -14.68 20.72 7.88
C VAL A 38 -16.16 20.32 7.71
N ARG A 39 -16.93 20.28 8.81
CA ARG A 39 -18.37 19.96 8.77
C ARG A 39 -19.22 21.15 8.39
N GLU A 40 -18.87 22.34 8.88
CA GLU A 40 -19.68 23.55 8.69
C GLU A 40 -19.17 24.44 7.55
N GLY A 41 -18.01 24.13 6.96
CA GLY A 41 -17.40 24.98 5.94
C GLY A 41 -16.76 26.25 6.52
N ASP A 42 -16.39 26.26 7.81
CA ASP A 42 -15.95 27.46 8.54
C ASP A 42 -14.42 27.62 8.56
N PHE A 43 -13.90 28.27 7.50
CA PHE A 43 -12.49 28.59 7.37
C PHE A 43 -12.05 29.63 8.42
N GLU A 44 -12.74 30.77 8.48
CA GLU A 44 -12.29 31.95 9.22
C GLU A 44 -12.27 31.74 10.74
N ASN A 45 -13.29 31.09 11.31
CA ASN A 45 -13.42 31.02 12.77
C ASN A 45 -12.98 29.69 13.37
N GLN A 46 -12.90 28.61 12.59
CA GLN A 46 -12.56 27.28 13.11
C GLN A 46 -11.27 26.74 12.51
N PHE A 47 -11.10 26.80 11.18
CA PHE A 47 -9.87 26.34 10.54
C PHE A 47 -8.67 27.20 10.97
N ARG A 48 -8.79 28.54 10.99
CA ARG A 48 -7.71 29.42 11.46
C ARG A 48 -7.31 29.16 12.92
N ILE A 49 -8.24 28.81 13.80
CA ILE A 49 -7.91 28.40 15.18
C ILE A 49 -7.09 27.11 15.15
N TYR A 50 -7.53 26.14 14.35
CA TYR A 50 -6.85 24.86 14.18
C TYR A 50 -5.42 25.02 13.65
N SER A 51 -5.22 25.73 12.53
CA SER A 51 -3.92 25.88 11.90
C SER A 51 -2.98 26.69 12.78
N LYS A 52 -3.43 27.82 13.33
CA LYS A 52 -2.64 28.64 14.27
C LYS A 52 -2.18 27.83 15.48
N THR A 53 -3.05 27.03 16.09
CA THR A 53 -2.70 26.18 17.25
C THR A 53 -1.56 25.21 16.92
N ILE A 54 -1.48 24.74 15.68
CA ILE A 54 -0.43 23.83 15.22
C ILE A 54 0.85 24.59 14.87
N ASP A 55 0.73 25.70 14.15
CA ASP A 55 1.87 26.41 13.55
C ASP A 55 2.59 27.35 14.51
N THR A 56 1.92 27.81 15.58
CA THR A 56 2.49 28.72 16.58
C THR A 56 2.76 28.03 17.92
N ARG A 57 3.03 26.72 17.92
CA ARG A 57 3.39 26.00 19.16
C ARG A 57 4.76 26.44 19.65
N GLU A 58 4.86 26.70 20.95
CA GLU A 58 6.11 27.15 21.58
C GLU A 58 7.14 26.02 21.72
N LYS A 59 6.67 24.78 21.92
CA LYS A 59 7.52 23.60 22.07
C LYS A 59 7.63 22.88 20.72
N PRO A 60 8.82 22.85 20.09
CA PRO A 60 9.02 22.13 18.84
C PRO A 60 8.90 20.63 19.09
N ILE A 61 8.20 19.95 18.19
CA ILE A 61 7.98 18.50 18.21
C ILE A 61 8.49 17.81 16.94
N VAL A 62 8.74 18.58 15.87
CA VAL A 62 9.26 18.11 14.58
C VAL A 62 10.33 19.06 14.06
N LEU A 63 11.22 18.59 13.16
CA LEU A 63 12.34 19.38 12.66
C LEU A 63 11.92 20.71 12.03
N ARG A 64 10.85 20.72 11.23
CA ARG A 64 10.32 21.96 10.63
C ARG A 64 9.80 23.00 11.61
N ASP A 65 9.55 22.65 12.87
CA ASP A 65 9.24 23.66 13.90
C ASP A 65 10.47 24.54 14.22
N LEU A 66 11.68 24.02 13.96
CA LEU A 66 12.95 24.75 14.09
C LEU A 66 13.25 25.64 12.88
N LEU A 67 12.37 25.66 11.88
CA LEU A 67 12.58 26.34 10.61
C LEU A 67 11.65 27.55 10.46
N GLU A 68 12.15 28.54 9.75
CA GLU A 68 11.41 29.68 9.25
C GLU A 68 11.81 29.91 7.78
N TYR A 69 11.02 30.67 7.04
CA TYR A 69 11.33 31.03 5.66
C TYR A 69 11.32 32.56 5.49
N LYS A 70 12.23 33.05 4.65
CA LYS A 70 12.28 34.45 4.25
C LYS A 70 11.40 34.69 3.02
N PRO A 71 10.86 35.91 2.83
CA PRO A 71 10.13 36.27 1.61
C PRO A 71 11.00 36.07 0.37
N LEU A 72 10.37 35.67 -0.74
CA LEU A 72 10.99 35.64 -2.07
C LEU A 72 11.06 37.06 -2.65
N GLY A 73 10.07 37.89 -2.35
CA GLY A 73 9.97 39.30 -2.74
C GLY A 73 8.91 40.02 -1.93
N GLU A 74 8.46 41.17 -2.42
CA GLU A 74 7.34 41.90 -1.79
C GLU A 74 6.05 41.07 -1.86
N PRO A 75 5.20 41.12 -0.82
CA PRO A 75 3.89 40.46 -0.84
C PRO A 75 3.06 40.88 -2.05
N ILE A 76 2.34 39.91 -2.63
CA ILE A 76 1.46 40.14 -3.77
C ILE A 76 -0.02 39.93 -3.40
N PRO A 77 -0.97 40.51 -4.16
CA PRO A 77 -2.38 40.17 -4.02
C PRO A 77 -2.65 38.67 -4.19
N ILE A 78 -3.57 38.11 -3.41
CA ILE A 78 -3.88 36.66 -3.47
C ILE A 78 -4.50 36.27 -4.82
N GLU A 79 -5.13 37.21 -5.51
CA GLU A 79 -5.70 37.04 -6.86
C GLU A 79 -4.63 36.76 -7.92
N GLU A 80 -3.38 37.14 -7.64
CA GLU A 80 -2.23 36.89 -8.51
C GLU A 80 -1.59 35.51 -8.30
N VAL A 81 -1.98 34.81 -7.24
CA VAL A 81 -1.53 33.45 -6.93
C VAL A 81 -2.38 32.43 -7.68
N GLU A 82 -1.74 31.35 -8.16
CA GLU A 82 -2.36 30.25 -8.88
C GLU A 82 -3.67 29.78 -8.22
N PRO A 83 -4.65 29.36 -9.03
CA PRO A 83 -5.97 29.02 -8.52
C PRO A 83 -5.94 27.67 -7.78
N LEU A 84 -6.95 27.42 -6.94
CA LEU A 84 -7.02 26.22 -6.10
C LEU A 84 -6.99 24.93 -6.91
N GLU A 85 -7.58 24.94 -8.11
CA GLU A 85 -7.66 23.79 -9.02
C GLU A 85 -6.28 23.29 -9.45
N ASP A 86 -5.28 24.18 -9.54
CA ASP A 86 -3.89 23.80 -9.85
C ASP A 86 -3.16 23.24 -8.62
N ILE A 87 -3.44 23.78 -7.44
CA ILE A 87 -2.92 23.26 -6.17
C ILE A 87 -3.49 21.88 -5.85
N PHE A 88 -4.79 21.65 -6.07
CA PHE A 88 -5.45 20.36 -5.78
C PHE A 88 -4.85 19.18 -6.54
N LYS A 89 -4.34 19.39 -7.76
CA LYS A 89 -3.66 18.35 -8.56
C LYS A 89 -2.41 17.79 -7.88
N ARG A 90 -1.83 18.55 -6.94
CA ARG A 90 -0.66 18.19 -6.13
C ARG A 90 -1.04 17.51 -4.82
N PHE A 91 -2.33 17.47 -4.47
CA PHE A 91 -2.80 16.84 -3.24
C PHE A 91 -3.22 15.39 -3.46
N CYS A 92 -2.74 14.55 -2.55
CA CYS A 92 -3.03 13.13 -2.51
C CYS A 92 -3.54 12.72 -1.13
N THR A 93 -4.59 11.91 -1.04
CA THR A 93 -4.78 11.12 0.18
C THR A 93 -3.78 9.96 0.20
N ALA A 94 -3.15 9.73 1.34
CA ALA A 94 -2.11 8.71 1.48
C ALA A 94 -2.68 7.30 1.29
N ALA A 95 -1.82 6.37 0.89
CA ALA A 95 -2.16 4.97 0.71
C ALA A 95 -2.65 4.33 2.02
N MET A 96 -3.93 3.99 2.10
CA MET A 96 -4.55 3.38 3.28
C MET A 96 -5.53 2.29 2.83
N SER A 97 -5.21 1.02 3.12
CA SER A 97 -5.91 -0.10 2.51
C SER A 97 -7.38 -0.23 2.94
N LEU A 98 -8.25 -0.60 2.00
CA LEU A 98 -9.51 -1.28 2.31
C LEU A 98 -9.23 -2.52 3.20
N GLY A 99 -9.94 -2.63 4.32
CA GLY A 99 -9.70 -3.60 5.38
C GLY A 99 -9.07 -2.95 6.62
N SER A 100 -8.04 -2.11 6.45
CA SER A 100 -7.58 -1.25 7.55
C SER A 100 -8.65 -0.19 7.83
N LEU A 101 -9.12 0.46 6.78
CA LEU A 101 -10.27 1.36 6.80
C LEU A 101 -11.55 0.61 6.43
N SER A 102 -12.68 1.12 6.90
CA SER A 102 -14.00 0.72 6.41
C SER A 102 -14.17 1.10 4.94
N LYS A 103 -15.12 0.43 4.26
CA LYS A 103 -15.49 0.75 2.88
C LYS A 103 -15.94 2.20 2.76
N GLU A 104 -16.77 2.64 3.69
CA GLU A 104 -17.36 3.98 3.72
C GLU A 104 -16.28 5.06 3.77
N ALA A 105 -15.30 4.91 4.66
CA ALA A 105 -14.18 5.86 4.78
C ALA A 105 -13.31 5.88 3.52
N HIS A 106 -13.03 4.71 2.96
CA HIS A 106 -12.18 4.57 1.79
C HIS A 106 -12.82 5.18 0.53
N GLU A 107 -14.09 4.87 0.27
CA GLU A 107 -14.85 5.39 -0.88
C GLU A 107 -15.09 6.90 -0.75
N THR A 108 -15.41 7.39 0.45
CA THR A 108 -15.62 8.82 0.70
C THR A 108 -14.41 9.67 0.30
N MET A 109 -13.20 9.21 0.64
CA MET A 109 -11.97 9.91 0.23
C MET A 109 -11.77 9.84 -1.29
N ALA A 110 -12.06 8.71 -1.94
CA ALA A 110 -11.92 8.60 -3.39
C ALA A 110 -12.86 9.56 -4.13
N ILE A 111 -14.13 9.60 -3.73
CA ILE A 111 -15.13 10.53 -4.27
C ILE A 111 -14.64 11.97 -4.13
N ALA A 112 -14.26 12.38 -2.92
CA ALA A 112 -13.84 13.75 -2.65
C ALA A 112 -12.62 14.18 -3.48
N MET A 113 -11.59 13.34 -3.55
CA MET A 113 -10.39 13.65 -4.33
C MET A 113 -10.69 13.72 -5.83
N ASN A 114 -11.56 12.83 -6.34
CA ASN A 114 -11.99 12.87 -7.73
C ASN A 114 -12.81 14.13 -8.07
N ARG A 115 -13.63 14.62 -7.14
CA ARG A 115 -14.40 15.87 -7.32
C ARG A 115 -13.50 17.10 -7.47
N ILE A 116 -12.42 17.18 -6.70
CA ILE A 116 -11.50 18.34 -6.74
C ILE A 116 -10.34 18.20 -7.73
N GLY A 117 -10.28 17.09 -8.48
CA GLY A 117 -9.18 16.82 -9.41
C GLY A 117 -7.84 16.44 -8.75
N GLY A 118 -7.86 16.18 -7.44
CA GLY A 118 -6.74 15.58 -6.71
C GLY A 118 -6.71 14.06 -6.88
N LYS A 119 -5.95 13.36 -6.03
CA LYS A 119 -5.76 11.90 -6.15
C LYS A 119 -6.00 11.19 -4.82
N SER A 120 -6.72 10.07 -4.85
CA SER A 120 -6.74 9.11 -3.74
C SER A 120 -5.94 7.87 -4.10
N ASN A 121 -5.53 7.12 -3.07
CA ASN A 121 -4.73 5.91 -3.23
C ASN A 121 -5.40 4.70 -2.58
N SER A 122 -5.50 3.59 -3.31
CA SER A 122 -6.16 2.34 -2.86
C SER A 122 -5.49 1.65 -1.67
N GLY A 123 -4.22 1.95 -1.42
CA GLY A 123 -3.39 1.19 -0.49
C GLY A 123 -3.20 -0.28 -0.89
N GLU A 124 -2.60 -1.05 0.00
CA GLU A 124 -2.17 -2.44 -0.25
C GLU A 124 -3.30 -3.48 -0.26
N GLY A 125 -4.57 -3.05 -0.24
CA GLY A 125 -5.71 -3.92 0.05
C GLY A 125 -6.46 -4.46 -1.16
N GLY A 126 -6.06 -4.09 -2.38
CA GLY A 126 -6.90 -4.22 -3.57
C GLY A 126 -8.01 -3.17 -3.60
N GLU A 127 -8.83 -3.22 -4.66
CA GLU A 127 -10.00 -2.37 -4.80
C GLU A 127 -11.14 -3.15 -5.46
N ASP A 128 -12.37 -2.97 -4.98
CA ASP A 128 -13.57 -3.60 -5.55
C ASP A 128 -13.80 -3.11 -7.00
N PRO A 129 -13.85 -3.99 -8.02
CA PRO A 129 -14.07 -3.59 -9.41
C PRO A 129 -15.35 -2.80 -9.66
N ALA A 130 -16.37 -2.96 -8.81
CA ALA A 130 -17.59 -2.16 -8.89
C ALA A 130 -17.33 -0.64 -8.81
N ARG A 131 -16.18 -0.23 -8.25
CA ARG A 131 -15.77 1.18 -8.10
C ARG A 131 -15.15 1.77 -9.36
N PHE A 132 -14.80 0.96 -10.36
CA PHE A 132 -14.08 1.44 -11.55
C PHE A 132 -14.98 2.24 -12.49
N SER A 133 -16.29 1.97 -12.46
CA SER A 133 -17.30 2.77 -13.14
C SER A 133 -17.75 3.96 -12.28
N ARG A 134 -18.29 4.99 -12.93
CA ARG A 134 -18.94 6.10 -12.22
C ARG A 134 -20.31 5.69 -11.71
N ASP A 135 -20.69 6.26 -10.57
CA ASP A 135 -22.03 6.15 -10.02
C ASP A 135 -23.01 6.96 -10.89
N GLU A 136 -24.30 6.65 -10.78
CA GLU A 136 -25.37 7.35 -11.52
C GLU A 136 -25.42 8.86 -11.23
N ASN A 137 -25.00 9.28 -10.04
CA ASN A 137 -24.94 10.69 -9.63
C ASN A 137 -23.68 11.43 -10.14
N GLY A 138 -22.81 10.76 -10.89
CA GLY A 138 -21.56 11.30 -11.43
C GLY A 138 -20.34 11.16 -10.51
N ASP A 139 -20.53 10.73 -9.26
CA ASP A 139 -19.43 10.44 -8.35
C ASP A 139 -18.59 9.27 -8.86
N TRP A 140 -17.33 9.26 -8.45
CA TRP A 140 -16.41 8.21 -8.84
C TRP A 140 -15.65 7.71 -7.63
N ARG A 141 -15.87 6.43 -7.30
CA ARG A 141 -15.26 5.77 -6.15
C ARG A 141 -13.90 5.16 -6.47
N ASN A 142 -13.49 5.17 -7.74
CA ASN A 142 -12.20 4.65 -8.20
C ASN A 142 -11.05 5.47 -7.60
N SER A 143 -10.09 4.80 -6.99
CA SER A 143 -8.86 5.47 -6.57
C SER A 143 -7.97 5.76 -7.78
N ALA A 144 -7.55 7.01 -7.93
CA ALA A 144 -6.68 7.40 -9.05
C ALA A 144 -5.30 6.74 -8.99
N ILE A 145 -4.78 6.51 -7.78
CA ILE A 145 -3.52 5.81 -7.55
C ILE A 145 -3.83 4.39 -7.07
N LYS A 146 -3.22 3.40 -7.70
CA LYS A 146 -3.32 1.98 -7.33
C LYS A 146 -1.99 1.49 -6.81
N GLN A 147 -1.97 0.94 -5.60
CA GLN A 147 -0.74 0.47 -4.98
C GLN A 147 -0.43 -0.99 -5.35
N ILE A 148 0.84 -1.29 -5.56
CA ILE A 148 1.42 -2.62 -5.72
C ILE A 148 2.36 -2.82 -4.54
N ALA A 149 2.00 -3.72 -3.64
CA ALA A 149 2.76 -4.08 -2.44
C ALA A 149 3.16 -5.56 -2.45
N SER A 150 4.02 -5.97 -1.53
CA SER A 150 4.63 -7.32 -1.46
C SER A 150 3.65 -8.51 -1.45
N ALA A 151 2.42 -8.36 -0.98
CA ALA A 151 1.46 -9.46 -1.01
C ALA A 151 0.63 -9.56 -2.31
N ARG A 152 0.73 -8.55 -3.19
CA ARG A 152 -0.06 -8.46 -4.44
C ARG A 152 -1.58 -8.62 -4.25
N PHE A 153 -2.10 -8.23 -3.09
CA PHE A 153 -3.54 -8.30 -2.84
C PHE A 153 -4.31 -7.44 -3.83
N GLY A 154 -5.28 -8.06 -4.52
CA GLY A 154 -6.14 -7.41 -5.51
C GLY A 154 -5.40 -6.79 -6.70
N VAL A 155 -4.15 -7.22 -6.98
CA VAL A 155 -3.40 -6.75 -8.14
C VAL A 155 -3.77 -7.60 -9.35
N THR A 156 -4.80 -7.16 -10.07
CA THR A 156 -5.28 -7.78 -11.31
C THR A 156 -5.05 -6.87 -12.53
N PRO A 157 -5.13 -7.39 -13.77
CA PRO A 157 -5.04 -6.57 -14.97
C PRO A 157 -6.03 -5.40 -14.99
N GLU A 158 -7.30 -5.62 -14.62
CA GLU A 158 -8.31 -4.56 -14.56
C GLU A 158 -8.01 -3.52 -13.48
N TYR A 159 -7.56 -3.98 -12.29
CA TYR A 159 -7.10 -3.09 -11.23
C TYR A 159 -5.99 -2.16 -11.74
N LEU A 160 -5.00 -2.70 -12.45
CA LEU A 160 -3.90 -1.92 -13.02
C LEU A 160 -4.37 -0.98 -14.14
N ALA A 161 -5.28 -1.43 -15.00
CA ALA A 161 -5.84 -0.64 -16.09
C ALA A 161 -6.73 0.52 -15.61
N SER A 162 -7.36 0.40 -14.44
CA SER A 162 -8.21 1.43 -13.83
C SER A 162 -7.46 2.64 -13.26
N ALA A 163 -6.13 2.57 -13.21
CA ALA A 163 -5.27 3.55 -12.55
C ALA A 163 -4.85 4.72 -13.44
N LYS A 164 -4.69 5.91 -12.83
CA LYS A 164 -3.92 7.03 -13.41
C LYS A 164 -2.44 6.98 -12.99
N GLU A 165 -2.16 6.34 -11.87
CA GLU A 165 -0.80 6.11 -11.36
C GLU A 165 -0.71 4.78 -10.62
N LEU A 166 0.38 4.05 -10.84
CA LEU A 166 0.69 2.78 -10.19
C LEU A 166 1.83 3.00 -9.19
N GLN A 167 1.58 2.77 -7.90
CA GLN A 167 2.56 3.01 -6.85
C GLN A 167 3.18 1.71 -6.34
N ILE A 168 4.47 1.50 -6.57
CA ILE A 168 5.27 0.45 -5.94
C ILE A 168 5.55 0.85 -4.49
N LYS A 169 5.06 0.06 -3.53
CA LYS A 169 5.25 0.30 -2.11
C LYS A 169 6.46 -0.47 -1.58
N MET A 170 7.64 0.13 -1.61
CA MET A 170 8.82 -0.47 -0.98
C MET A 170 8.68 -0.49 0.54
N ALA A 171 8.19 0.62 1.12
CA ALA A 171 8.10 0.77 2.56
C ALA A 171 7.03 1.80 2.99
N GLN A 172 6.77 1.89 4.30
CA GLN A 172 5.98 2.95 4.92
C GLN A 172 6.62 3.41 6.23
N GLY A 173 6.48 4.71 6.57
CA GLY A 173 7.20 5.31 7.70
C GLY A 173 6.97 4.63 9.05
N ALA A 174 5.77 4.11 9.30
CA ALA A 174 5.42 3.45 10.57
C ALA A 174 6.12 2.09 10.81
N LYS A 175 6.61 1.44 9.74
CA LYS A 175 7.27 0.13 9.76
C LYS A 175 8.08 -0.12 8.49
N PRO A 176 9.23 0.54 8.32
CA PRO A 176 9.95 0.54 7.05
C PRO A 176 10.53 -0.81 6.65
N GLY A 177 10.97 -1.62 7.62
CA GLY A 177 11.59 -2.93 7.39
C GLY A 177 10.61 -4.10 7.33
N GLU A 178 9.30 -3.86 7.23
CA GLU A 178 8.26 -4.88 7.38
C GLU A 178 7.11 -4.74 6.36
N GLY A 179 6.32 -5.81 6.24
CA GLY A 179 5.12 -5.85 5.40
C GLY A 179 3.85 -5.26 6.03
N GLY A 180 2.82 -5.17 5.19
CA GLY A 180 1.44 -4.91 5.59
C GLY A 180 0.92 -5.89 6.65
N GLN A 181 0.03 -5.41 7.53
CA GLN A 181 -0.57 -6.25 8.58
C GLN A 181 -2.07 -5.96 8.67
N LEU A 182 -2.89 -6.99 8.53
CA LEU A 182 -4.32 -6.94 8.76
C LEU A 182 -4.75 -8.10 9.68
N PRO A 183 -5.19 -7.82 10.92
CA PRO A 183 -5.65 -8.86 11.83
C PRO A 183 -6.81 -9.68 11.24
N GLY A 184 -6.84 -10.99 11.48
CA GLY A 184 -7.80 -11.92 10.87
C GLY A 184 -9.27 -11.57 11.12
N PHE A 185 -9.60 -11.02 12.29
CA PHE A 185 -10.97 -10.55 12.60
C PHE A 185 -11.38 -9.27 11.84
N LYS A 186 -10.48 -8.68 11.03
CA LYS A 186 -10.80 -7.64 10.04
C LYS A 186 -10.83 -8.18 8.61
N VAL A 187 -10.54 -9.47 8.41
CA VAL A 187 -10.62 -10.14 7.12
C VAL A 187 -12.02 -10.73 6.99
N SER A 188 -13.00 -9.84 6.80
CA SER A 188 -14.38 -10.21 6.49
C SER A 188 -14.45 -10.93 5.13
N ALA A 189 -15.60 -11.49 4.79
CA ALA A 189 -15.81 -12.11 3.47
C ALA A 189 -15.57 -11.11 2.32
N GLU A 190 -16.01 -9.87 2.46
CA GLU A 190 -15.78 -8.79 1.49
C GLU A 190 -14.28 -8.49 1.33
N ILE A 191 -13.54 -8.37 2.44
CA ILE A 191 -12.10 -8.12 2.40
C ILE A 191 -11.35 -9.32 1.79
N ALA A 192 -11.74 -10.54 2.16
CA ALA A 192 -11.15 -11.76 1.63
C ALA A 192 -11.37 -11.88 0.11
N PHE A 193 -12.57 -11.51 -0.36
CA PHE A 193 -12.90 -11.46 -1.78
C PHE A 193 -11.97 -10.51 -2.55
N VAL A 194 -11.89 -9.23 -2.14
CA VAL A 194 -11.05 -8.22 -2.81
C VAL A 194 -9.56 -8.62 -2.81
N ARG A 195 -9.11 -9.35 -1.79
CA ARG A 195 -7.72 -9.75 -1.62
C ARG A 195 -7.38 -11.12 -2.20
N HIS A 196 -8.36 -11.88 -2.70
CA HIS A 196 -8.20 -13.29 -3.05
C HIS A 196 -7.54 -14.11 -1.92
N SER A 197 -8.06 -13.92 -0.71
CA SER A 197 -7.56 -14.54 0.52
C SER A 197 -8.65 -15.34 1.24
N VAL A 198 -8.28 -15.95 2.38
CA VAL A 198 -9.21 -16.76 3.18
C VAL A 198 -9.86 -15.89 4.28
N PRO A 199 -11.20 -15.91 4.43
CA PRO A 199 -11.87 -15.18 5.51
C PRO A 199 -11.39 -15.58 6.90
N GLY A 200 -11.24 -14.59 7.79
CA GLY A 200 -10.83 -14.78 9.20
C GLY A 200 -9.34 -15.05 9.42
N VAL A 201 -8.55 -15.27 8.36
CA VAL A 201 -7.10 -15.51 8.48
C VAL A 201 -6.34 -14.19 8.54
N THR A 202 -5.40 -14.06 9.48
CA THR A 202 -4.55 -12.87 9.59
C THR A 202 -3.63 -12.74 8.37
N LEU A 203 -3.60 -11.55 7.77
CA LEU A 203 -2.76 -11.27 6.61
C LEU A 203 -1.52 -10.48 7.04
N ILE A 204 -0.39 -11.17 7.13
CA ILE A 204 0.94 -10.57 7.25
C ILE A 204 1.58 -10.66 5.87
N SER A 205 1.84 -9.51 5.27
CA SER A 205 2.50 -9.48 3.97
C SER A 205 3.99 -9.81 4.13
N PRO A 206 4.62 -10.45 3.14
CA PRO A 206 6.08 -10.60 3.13
C PRO A 206 6.74 -9.22 3.31
N PRO A 207 7.84 -9.08 4.07
CA PRO A 207 8.57 -7.82 4.13
C PRO A 207 9.09 -7.38 2.75
N PRO A 208 9.75 -8.23 1.94
CA PRO A 208 10.20 -7.82 0.61
C PRO A 208 9.12 -8.03 -0.46
N HIS A 209 9.24 -7.29 -1.55
CA HIS A 209 8.70 -7.71 -2.84
C HIS A 209 9.55 -8.88 -3.35
N HIS A 210 8.97 -10.05 -3.61
CA HIS A 210 9.74 -11.22 -4.08
C HIS A 210 10.24 -11.11 -5.53
N ASP A 211 9.83 -10.04 -6.23
CA ASP A 211 10.30 -9.61 -7.55
C ASP A 211 11.13 -8.32 -7.47
N ILE A 212 11.63 -7.95 -6.29
CA ILE A 212 12.57 -6.84 -6.10
C ILE A 212 13.61 -7.23 -5.05
N TYR A 213 14.74 -7.80 -5.50
CA TYR A 213 15.91 -8.06 -4.65
C TYR A 213 17.07 -7.13 -4.92
N SER A 214 16.96 -6.34 -5.99
CA SER A 214 17.98 -5.41 -6.46
C SER A 214 17.34 -4.21 -7.17
N ILE A 215 18.17 -3.25 -7.60
CA ILE A 215 17.67 -2.06 -8.31
C ILE A 215 17.24 -2.39 -9.75
N GLU A 216 17.87 -3.36 -10.38
CA GLU A 216 17.51 -3.90 -11.69
C GLU A 216 16.17 -4.63 -11.66
N ASP A 217 15.85 -5.30 -10.56
CA ASP A 217 14.53 -5.92 -10.37
C ASP A 217 13.43 -4.87 -10.17
N LEU A 218 13.72 -3.79 -9.42
CA LEU A 218 12.81 -2.64 -9.34
C LEU A 218 12.60 -2.03 -10.73
N ALA A 219 13.66 -1.87 -11.51
CA ALA A 219 13.57 -1.42 -12.90
C ALA A 219 12.73 -2.39 -13.75
N GLN A 220 12.79 -3.69 -13.49
CA GLN A 220 11.95 -4.67 -14.17
C GLN A 220 10.48 -4.53 -13.77
N LEU A 221 10.14 -4.36 -12.50
CA LEU A 221 8.74 -4.12 -12.10
C LEU A 221 8.21 -2.79 -12.66
N ILE A 222 9.00 -1.72 -12.66
CA ILE A 222 8.60 -0.45 -13.28
C ILE A 222 8.30 -0.67 -14.78
N TYR A 223 9.14 -1.44 -15.46
CA TYR A 223 8.92 -1.80 -16.85
C TYR A 223 7.64 -2.62 -17.03
N ASP A 224 7.40 -3.63 -16.19
CA ASP A 224 6.19 -4.46 -16.23
C ASP A 224 4.91 -3.61 -16.09
N LEU A 225 4.90 -2.67 -15.14
CA LEU A 225 3.77 -1.78 -14.88
C LEU A 225 3.52 -0.79 -16.03
N LYS A 226 4.59 -0.26 -16.64
CA LYS A 226 4.47 0.59 -17.84
C LYS A 226 4.05 -0.20 -19.09
N MET A 227 4.37 -1.50 -19.14
CA MET A 227 3.94 -2.37 -20.24
C MET A 227 2.45 -2.69 -20.17
N VAL A 228 1.93 -3.08 -18.99
CA VAL A 228 0.51 -3.39 -18.81
C VAL A 228 -0.39 -2.14 -18.84
N ASN A 229 0.11 -0.99 -18.38
CA ASN A 229 -0.65 0.25 -18.47
C ASN A 229 0.22 1.42 -18.94
N PRO A 230 0.40 1.60 -20.26
CA PRO A 230 1.22 2.68 -20.81
C PRO A 230 0.63 4.09 -20.60
N ARG A 231 -0.63 4.19 -20.16
CA ARG A 231 -1.37 5.43 -19.91
C ARG A 231 -1.05 6.07 -18.55
N CYS A 232 -0.47 5.31 -17.62
CA CYS A 232 -0.30 5.75 -16.24
C CYS A 232 1.16 6.14 -15.91
N ARG A 233 1.33 6.89 -14.83
CA ARG A 233 2.64 7.10 -14.18
C ARG A 233 2.96 5.91 -13.27
N VAL A 234 4.24 5.63 -13.04
CA VAL A 234 4.71 4.69 -12.01
C VAL A 234 5.46 5.46 -10.93
N SER A 235 5.03 5.28 -9.69
CA SER A 235 5.65 5.90 -8.52
C SER A 235 6.27 4.88 -7.57
N VAL A 236 7.34 5.25 -6.87
CA VAL A 236 8.02 4.38 -5.90
C VAL A 236 7.99 5.03 -4.53
N LYS A 237 7.33 4.37 -3.57
CA LYS A 237 7.22 4.85 -2.19
C LYS A 237 8.37 4.33 -1.34
N LEU A 238 9.25 5.24 -0.96
CA LEU A 238 10.37 5.04 -0.06
C LEU A 238 10.07 5.64 1.33
N VAL A 239 10.89 5.28 2.31
CA VAL A 239 10.88 5.91 3.63
C VAL A 239 12.16 6.68 3.82
N SER A 240 12.04 7.88 4.40
CA SER A 240 13.16 8.70 4.80
C SER A 240 14.09 7.94 5.76
N GLN A 241 15.35 7.85 5.36
CA GLN A 241 16.50 7.35 6.14
C GLN A 241 17.78 7.88 5.48
N ALA A 242 18.90 7.85 6.21
CA ALA A 242 20.19 8.19 5.62
C ALA A 242 20.49 7.27 4.41
N GLY A 243 20.91 7.85 3.29
CA GLY A 243 21.19 7.14 2.04
C GLY A 243 19.99 7.01 1.10
N VAL A 244 18.82 7.54 1.47
CA VAL A 244 17.64 7.52 0.60
C VAL A 244 17.85 8.31 -0.69
N GLY A 245 18.73 9.34 -0.70
CA GLY A 245 19.06 10.09 -1.90
C GLY A 245 19.78 9.25 -2.94
N THR A 246 20.71 8.39 -2.50
CA THR A 246 21.38 7.40 -3.38
C THR A 246 20.37 6.42 -3.98
N VAL A 247 19.45 5.91 -3.17
CA VAL A 247 18.37 5.03 -3.65
C VAL A 247 17.47 5.78 -4.64
N ALA A 248 17.11 7.04 -4.35
CA ALA A 248 16.31 7.86 -5.25
C ALA A 248 16.98 8.07 -6.62
N ALA A 249 18.29 8.24 -6.67
CA ALA A 249 19.04 8.28 -7.93
C ALA A 249 18.93 6.95 -8.70
N GLY A 250 19.05 5.81 -8.02
CA GLY A 250 18.81 4.49 -8.60
C GLY A 250 17.39 4.36 -9.16
N VAL A 251 16.37 4.77 -8.39
CA VAL A 251 14.95 4.75 -8.78
C VAL A 251 14.68 5.62 -10.01
N ALA A 252 15.28 6.81 -10.08
CA ALA A 252 15.19 7.68 -11.25
C ALA A 252 15.81 7.04 -12.50
N LYS A 253 16.95 6.33 -12.36
CA LYS A 253 17.57 5.55 -13.44
C LYS A 253 16.81 4.27 -13.78
N ALA A 254 15.99 3.77 -12.86
CA ALA A 254 15.07 2.66 -13.07
C ALA A 254 13.77 3.08 -13.78
N TYR A 255 13.65 4.36 -14.17
CA TYR A 255 12.57 4.92 -14.99
C TYR A 255 11.22 5.11 -14.25
N ALA A 256 11.26 5.28 -12.92
CA ALA A 256 10.09 5.75 -12.18
C ALA A 256 9.77 7.21 -12.57
N ASP A 257 8.49 7.57 -12.55
CA ASP A 257 8.01 8.93 -12.85
C ASP A 257 7.94 9.80 -11.59
N THR A 258 7.66 9.18 -10.44
CA THR A 258 7.54 9.87 -9.14
C THR A 258 8.23 9.07 -8.04
N ILE A 259 8.92 9.76 -7.14
CA ILE A 259 9.52 9.18 -5.93
C ILE A 259 8.82 9.78 -4.72
N ILE A 260 8.24 8.94 -3.86
CA ILE A 260 7.62 9.38 -2.61
C ILE A 260 8.62 9.19 -1.46
N ILE A 261 8.91 10.27 -0.72
CA ILE A 261 9.67 10.23 0.52
C ILE A 261 8.72 10.34 1.71
N SER A 262 8.44 9.21 2.35
CA SER A 262 7.59 9.14 3.55
C SER A 262 8.39 9.34 4.83
N GLY A 263 7.92 10.22 5.71
CA GLY A 263 8.49 10.42 7.05
C GLY A 263 8.09 9.32 8.04
N HIS A 264 8.90 9.14 9.09
CA HIS A 264 8.61 8.21 10.20
C HIS A 264 7.29 8.47 10.93
N ASP A 265 6.78 9.70 10.83
CA ASP A 265 5.54 10.17 11.47
C ASP A 265 4.27 9.81 10.67
N GLY A 266 4.40 8.97 9.63
CA GLY A 266 3.28 8.38 8.91
C GLY A 266 2.39 7.49 9.79
N GLY A 267 1.07 7.51 9.52
CA GLY A 267 0.10 6.68 10.23
C GLY A 267 0.14 5.20 9.84
N THR A 268 -0.49 4.34 10.66
CA THR A 268 -0.71 2.92 10.34
C THR A 268 -1.97 2.38 11.04
N GLY A 269 -2.65 1.43 10.40
CA GLY A 269 -3.76 0.69 10.99
C GLY A 269 -3.31 -0.36 12.01
N ALA A 270 -2.18 -1.02 11.74
CA ALA A 270 -1.58 -2.06 12.58
C ALA A 270 -0.07 -2.15 12.33
N SER A 271 0.71 -2.12 13.41
CA SER A 271 2.17 -2.24 13.37
C SER A 271 2.71 -2.52 14.78
N PRO A 272 3.87 -3.19 14.91
CA PRO A 272 4.58 -3.26 16.16
C PRO A 272 4.91 -1.85 16.69
N VAL A 273 4.81 -1.68 18.01
CA VAL A 273 5.13 -0.41 18.68
C VAL A 273 6.62 -0.08 18.54
N GLY A 274 7.49 -1.10 18.53
CA GLY A 274 8.93 -0.94 18.31
C GLY A 274 9.22 -0.22 17.00
N SER A 275 8.57 -0.64 15.90
CA SER A 275 8.74 -0.03 14.59
C SER A 275 8.20 1.40 14.56
N ILE A 276 6.99 1.63 15.08
CA ILE A 276 6.38 2.99 15.14
C ILE A 276 7.29 4.00 15.86
N LYS A 277 8.02 3.56 16.89
CA LYS A 277 8.82 4.46 17.73
C LYS A 277 10.29 4.57 17.35
N ASN A 278 10.85 3.54 16.71
CA ASN A 278 12.30 3.40 16.59
C ASN A 278 12.81 3.21 15.15
N THR A 279 11.95 3.35 14.14
CA THR A 279 12.35 3.14 12.74
C THR A 279 11.93 4.31 11.83
N GLY A 280 12.73 4.57 10.80
CA GLY A 280 12.59 5.73 9.90
C GLY A 280 13.09 7.04 10.52
N VAL A 281 13.23 8.08 9.69
CA VAL A 281 13.52 9.46 10.15
C VAL A 281 12.54 10.48 9.56
N SER A 282 12.66 11.74 9.96
CA SER A 282 11.81 12.84 9.49
C SER A 282 11.90 13.02 7.97
N TRP A 283 10.78 13.33 7.33
CA TRP A 283 10.76 13.49 5.87
C TRP A 283 11.58 14.70 5.42
N GLU A 284 11.76 15.72 6.28
CA GLU A 284 12.58 16.89 6.00
C GLU A 284 14.00 16.49 5.59
N LEU A 285 14.59 15.53 6.31
CA LEU A 285 15.94 15.01 6.05
C LEU A 285 16.01 14.24 4.73
N GLY A 286 15.16 13.24 4.55
CA GLY A 286 15.19 12.38 3.36
C GLY A 286 14.76 13.11 2.10
N LEU A 287 13.86 14.08 2.21
CA LEU A 287 13.42 14.90 1.08
C LEU A 287 14.55 15.82 0.61
N ALA A 288 15.23 16.49 1.55
CA ALA A 288 16.41 17.29 1.24
C ALA A 288 17.51 16.43 0.60
N GLU A 289 17.81 15.26 1.17
CA GLU A 289 18.81 14.34 0.62
C GLU A 289 18.45 13.88 -0.81
N ALA A 290 17.19 13.51 -1.05
CA ALA A 290 16.74 13.11 -2.38
C ALA A 290 16.83 14.26 -3.38
N GLN A 291 16.37 15.46 -3.02
CA GLN A 291 16.49 16.67 -3.84
C GLN A 291 17.95 16.94 -4.23
N GLN A 292 18.83 16.96 -3.23
CA GLN A 292 20.26 17.24 -3.37
C GLN A 292 20.94 16.20 -4.27
N VAL A 293 20.81 14.91 -3.96
CA VAL A 293 21.50 13.85 -4.72
C VAL A 293 20.98 13.75 -6.16
N LEU A 294 19.68 13.94 -6.39
CA LEU A 294 19.12 13.94 -7.75
C LEU A 294 19.64 15.12 -8.59
N ILE A 295 19.82 16.31 -8.00
CA ILE A 295 20.43 17.47 -8.68
C ILE A 295 21.89 17.18 -9.02
N GLN A 296 22.66 16.70 -8.04
CA GLN A 296 24.07 16.34 -8.19
C GLN A 296 24.31 15.38 -9.37
N ASN A 297 23.38 14.45 -9.59
CA ASN A 297 23.47 13.44 -10.63
C ASN A 297 22.76 13.84 -11.95
N ASN A 298 22.25 15.06 -12.07
CA ASN A 298 21.45 15.53 -13.21
C ASN A 298 20.26 14.60 -13.54
N LEU A 299 19.59 14.11 -12.49
CA LEU A 299 18.41 13.25 -12.57
C LEU A 299 17.13 13.97 -12.11
N ARG A 300 17.24 15.10 -11.41
CA ARG A 300 16.09 15.77 -10.78
C ARG A 300 14.99 16.18 -11.78
N GLY A 301 15.36 16.56 -12.99
CA GLY A 301 14.41 16.91 -14.05
C GLY A 301 13.58 15.74 -14.60
N ARG A 302 13.94 14.48 -14.27
CA ARG A 302 13.27 13.28 -14.79
C ARG A 302 12.12 12.79 -13.91
N VAL A 303 12.13 13.12 -12.61
CA VAL A 303 11.24 12.53 -11.62
C VAL A 303 10.54 13.60 -10.82
N ARG A 304 9.29 13.37 -10.44
CA ARG A 304 8.60 14.18 -9.43
C ARG A 304 8.96 13.71 -8.04
N LEU A 305 9.12 14.63 -7.11
CA LEU A 305 9.21 14.30 -5.69
C LEU A 305 7.86 14.51 -5.02
N HIS A 306 7.39 13.49 -4.32
CA HIS A 306 6.21 13.54 -3.45
C HIS A 306 6.71 13.39 -2.02
N SER A 307 6.16 14.13 -1.06
CA SER A 307 6.39 13.81 0.36
C SER A 307 5.10 13.66 1.16
N ASP A 308 5.13 12.74 2.13
CA ASP A 308 4.09 12.53 3.13
C ASP A 308 4.72 12.25 4.50
N GLY A 309 3.94 12.42 5.56
CA GLY A 309 4.44 12.29 6.94
C GLY A 309 3.90 13.40 7.82
N GLY A 310 2.80 13.11 8.51
CA GLY A 310 2.23 14.04 9.48
C GLY A 310 1.77 15.39 8.92
N TYR A 311 1.44 15.54 7.63
CA TYR A 311 0.94 16.81 7.10
C TYR A 311 -0.45 17.16 7.64
N LYS A 312 -0.66 18.43 7.93
CA LYS A 312 -1.83 18.99 8.63
C LYS A 312 -2.26 20.34 8.02
N THR A 313 -1.33 21.26 7.80
CA THR A 313 -1.61 22.67 7.44
C THR A 313 -0.98 23.06 6.10
N GLY A 314 -1.31 24.24 5.60
CA GLY A 314 -0.64 24.84 4.44
C GLY A 314 0.85 25.06 4.67
N ARG A 315 1.24 25.38 5.92
CA ARG A 315 2.66 25.55 6.30
C ARG A 315 3.50 24.30 6.06
N ASP A 316 2.96 23.11 6.31
CA ASP A 316 3.65 21.85 6.03
C ASP A 316 3.99 21.72 4.53
N ILE A 317 3.07 22.14 3.65
CA ILE A 317 3.25 22.12 2.19
C ILE A 317 4.34 23.10 1.76
N ILE A 318 4.35 24.32 2.31
CA ILE A 318 5.36 25.33 1.96
C ILE A 318 6.77 24.82 2.31
N PHE A 319 6.97 24.24 3.50
CA PHE A 319 8.27 23.65 3.85
C PHE A 319 8.65 22.48 2.95
N ALA A 320 7.70 21.60 2.63
CA ALA A 320 7.94 20.50 1.72
C ALA A 320 8.33 20.99 0.31
N ALA A 321 7.65 22.02 -0.20
CA ALA A 321 7.95 22.64 -1.48
C ALA A 321 9.37 23.23 -1.49
N LEU A 322 9.72 24.03 -0.48
CA LEU A 322 11.07 24.61 -0.34
C LEU A 322 12.17 23.55 -0.31
N LEU A 323 11.90 22.39 0.30
CA LEU A 323 12.81 21.24 0.33
C LEU A 323 12.78 20.37 -0.95
N GLY A 324 11.88 20.64 -1.90
CA GLY A 324 11.90 20.05 -3.24
C GLY A 324 10.70 19.20 -3.65
N ALA A 325 9.68 19.03 -2.77
CA ALA A 325 8.48 18.25 -3.10
C ALA A 325 7.52 19.02 -4.03
N GLU A 326 6.95 18.30 -5.00
CA GLU A 326 5.97 18.77 -5.98
C GLU A 326 4.55 18.27 -5.67
N GLU A 327 4.42 17.14 -4.97
CA GLU A 327 3.14 16.53 -4.57
C GLU A 327 3.14 16.19 -3.06
N TYR A 328 1.96 16.26 -2.42
CA TYR A 328 1.82 16.27 -0.96
C TYR A 328 0.75 15.27 -0.49
N GLY A 329 1.16 14.32 0.36
CA GLY A 329 0.29 13.22 0.83
C GLY A 329 -0.28 13.43 2.23
N PHE A 330 -1.60 13.29 2.35
CA PHE A 330 -2.34 13.45 3.61
C PHE A 330 -3.00 12.13 4.03
N GLY A 331 -2.54 11.56 5.14
CA GLY A 331 -3.13 10.35 5.73
C GLY A 331 -4.04 10.69 6.91
N THR A 332 -3.44 10.88 8.09
CA THR A 332 -4.17 11.04 9.35
C THR A 332 -5.07 12.27 9.38
N ALA A 333 -4.65 13.42 8.84
CA ALA A 333 -5.49 14.61 8.78
C ALA A 333 -6.73 14.40 7.89
N ALA A 334 -6.58 13.72 6.75
CA ALA A 334 -7.71 13.32 5.90
C ALA A 334 -8.66 12.36 6.66
N LEU A 335 -8.13 11.37 7.38
CA LEU A 335 -8.97 10.50 8.23
C LEU A 335 -9.71 11.26 9.33
N MET A 336 -9.10 12.29 9.89
CA MET A 336 -9.77 13.16 10.85
C MET A 336 -10.89 13.96 10.18
N ALA A 337 -10.70 14.44 8.95
CA ALA A 337 -11.74 15.19 8.25
C ALA A 337 -13.02 14.35 8.08
N VAL A 338 -12.89 13.03 7.91
CA VAL A 338 -14.01 12.08 7.87
C VAL A 338 -14.40 11.46 9.22
N GLY A 339 -13.93 12.03 10.33
CA GLY A 339 -14.45 11.72 11.67
C GLY A 339 -13.55 10.89 12.58
N CYS A 340 -12.30 10.59 12.22
CA CYS A 340 -11.37 9.95 13.15
C CYS A 340 -11.16 10.81 14.41
N VAL A 341 -11.34 10.21 15.58
CA VAL A 341 -11.17 10.84 16.89
C VAL A 341 -9.85 10.50 17.58
N MET A 342 -8.89 9.95 16.83
CA MET A 342 -7.57 9.53 17.35
C MET A 342 -7.62 8.56 18.55
N ALA A 343 -8.58 7.64 18.54
CA ALA A 343 -8.71 6.61 19.58
C ALA A 343 -7.53 5.62 19.63
N ARG A 344 -6.78 5.47 18.51
CA ARG A 344 -5.64 4.55 18.34
C ARG A 344 -5.99 3.07 18.59
N GLN A 345 -7.20 2.68 18.17
CA GLN A 345 -7.73 1.31 18.28
C GLN A 345 -7.96 0.66 16.91
N CYS A 346 -7.30 1.17 15.86
CA CYS A 346 -7.52 0.78 14.46
C CYS A 346 -7.30 -0.72 14.21
N HIS A 347 -6.32 -1.31 14.91
CA HIS A 347 -5.97 -2.72 14.85
C HIS A 347 -6.96 -3.63 15.60
N LEU A 348 -7.78 -3.09 16.50
CA LEU A 348 -8.68 -3.87 17.36
C LEU A 348 -10.06 -4.10 16.76
N ASN A 349 -10.34 -3.55 15.57
CA ASN A 349 -11.68 -3.56 14.97
C ASN A 349 -12.78 -2.88 15.83
N THR A 350 -12.39 -2.02 16.78
CA THR A 350 -13.30 -1.35 17.72
C THR A 350 -13.36 0.16 17.50
N CYS A 351 -13.18 0.61 16.26
CA CYS A 351 -13.22 2.03 15.92
C CYS A 351 -14.58 2.63 16.35
N PRO A 352 -14.61 3.66 17.23
CA PRO A 352 -15.86 4.16 17.80
C PRO A 352 -16.75 4.92 16.80
N VAL A 353 -16.17 5.32 15.67
CA VAL A 353 -16.78 6.21 14.66
C VAL A 353 -16.78 5.59 13.26
N GLY A 354 -16.65 4.26 13.15
CA GLY A 354 -16.82 3.56 11.87
C GLY A 354 -15.72 3.78 10.82
N VAL A 355 -14.59 4.43 11.14
CA VAL A 355 -13.52 4.73 10.16
C VAL A 355 -12.58 3.53 9.93
N ALA A 356 -12.10 2.88 10.99
CA ALA A 356 -11.05 1.86 10.92
C ALA A 356 -11.55 0.51 11.47
N THR A 357 -12.67 0.03 10.95
CA THR A 357 -13.35 -1.20 11.39
C THR A 357 -14.09 -1.87 10.25
N GLN A 358 -14.21 -3.20 10.33
CA GLN A 358 -15.04 -4.06 9.48
C GLN A 358 -16.26 -4.60 10.23
N ASP A 359 -16.48 -4.18 11.48
CA ASP A 359 -17.70 -4.49 12.23
C ASP A 359 -18.85 -3.62 11.72
N ASP A 360 -19.93 -4.24 11.24
CA ASP A 360 -21.04 -3.53 10.59
C ASP A 360 -21.78 -2.57 11.52
N PHE A 361 -21.94 -2.92 12.80
CA PHE A 361 -22.55 -2.02 13.78
C PHE A 361 -21.69 -0.78 14.00
N LEU A 362 -20.36 -0.92 14.07
CA LEU A 362 -19.47 0.23 14.19
C LEU A 362 -19.38 1.03 12.88
N ARG A 363 -19.41 0.38 11.72
CA ARG A 363 -19.48 1.04 10.40
C ARG A 363 -20.74 1.89 10.25
N SER A 364 -21.89 1.44 10.78
CA SER A 364 -23.14 2.22 10.78
C SER A 364 -23.05 3.57 11.51
N LYS A 365 -21.99 3.79 12.29
CA LYS A 365 -21.71 5.06 12.99
C LYS A 365 -20.79 6.01 12.20
N TYR A 366 -20.39 5.64 10.98
CA TYR A 366 -19.50 6.45 10.16
C TYR A 366 -20.15 7.81 9.84
N PRO A 367 -19.53 8.94 10.25
CA PRO A 367 -20.15 10.26 10.10
C PRO A 367 -19.62 11.06 8.90
N GLY A 368 -18.60 10.55 8.21
CA GLY A 368 -17.86 11.31 7.20
C GLY A 368 -18.63 11.48 5.90
N THR A 369 -18.38 12.60 5.23
CA THR A 369 -18.94 12.90 3.90
C THR A 369 -17.83 13.38 2.96
N PRO A 370 -17.99 13.23 1.63
CA PRO A 370 -17.00 13.75 0.69
C PRO A 370 -16.76 15.25 0.86
N GLU A 371 -17.81 16.01 1.17
CA GLU A 371 -17.76 17.45 1.43
C GLU A 371 -16.78 17.82 2.56
N ASN A 372 -16.65 16.99 3.60
CA ASN A 372 -15.70 17.27 4.68
C ASN A 372 -14.25 17.22 4.20
N ILE A 373 -13.92 16.30 3.30
CA ILE A 373 -12.59 16.20 2.69
C ILE A 373 -12.37 17.34 1.70
N VAL A 374 -13.37 17.67 0.89
CA VAL A 374 -13.32 18.82 -0.04
C VAL A 374 -13.06 20.11 0.72
N ASN A 375 -13.79 20.36 1.81
CA ASN A 375 -13.58 21.51 2.68
C ASN A 375 -12.16 21.53 3.26
N PHE A 376 -11.69 20.41 3.81
CA PHE A 376 -10.33 20.31 4.35
C PHE A 376 -9.26 20.71 3.32
N PHE A 377 -9.29 20.12 2.12
CA PHE A 377 -8.31 20.44 1.08
C PHE A 377 -8.47 21.85 0.53
N THR A 378 -9.69 22.38 0.45
CA THR A 378 -9.96 23.77 0.08
C THR A 378 -9.32 24.73 1.08
N PHE A 379 -9.44 24.48 2.37
CA PHE A 379 -8.84 25.30 3.41
C PHE A 379 -7.32 25.25 3.40
N VAL A 380 -6.74 24.04 3.30
CA VAL A 380 -5.29 23.87 3.18
C VAL A 380 -4.75 24.55 1.91
N GLY A 381 -5.44 24.39 0.78
CA GLY A 381 -5.07 25.06 -0.47
C GLY A 381 -5.17 26.58 -0.37
N THR A 382 -6.19 27.10 0.33
CA THR A 382 -6.34 28.54 0.57
C THR A 382 -5.21 29.07 1.45
N GLU A 383 -4.84 28.36 2.51
CA GLU A 383 -3.70 28.71 3.37
C GLU A 383 -2.37 28.69 2.59
N VAL A 384 -2.19 27.74 1.67
CA VAL A 384 -1.03 27.75 0.75
C VAL A 384 -1.03 29.02 -0.11
N ARG A 385 -2.17 29.41 -0.68
CA ARG A 385 -2.27 30.64 -1.49
C ARG A 385 -1.96 31.89 -0.67
N GLU A 386 -2.48 31.98 0.56
CA GLU A 386 -2.17 33.07 1.50
C GLU A 386 -0.67 33.15 1.80
N GLN A 387 0.00 32.00 2.04
CA GLN A 387 1.43 31.97 2.31
C GLN A 387 2.28 32.32 1.07
N LEU A 388 1.91 31.83 -0.12
CA LEU A 388 2.57 32.22 -1.37
C LEU A 388 2.46 33.72 -1.62
N ALA A 389 1.26 34.29 -1.45
CA ALA A 389 1.01 35.72 -1.56
C ALA A 389 1.90 36.51 -0.60
N ALA A 390 1.97 36.12 0.67
CA ALA A 390 2.81 36.74 1.69
C ALA A 390 4.32 36.61 1.39
N MET A 391 4.74 35.51 0.75
CA MET A 391 6.12 35.31 0.30
C MET A 391 6.48 36.10 -0.97
N GLY A 392 5.49 36.62 -1.71
CA GLY A 392 5.69 37.23 -3.02
C GLY A 392 5.82 36.22 -4.18
N ALA A 393 5.33 34.99 -4.01
CA ALA A 393 5.34 33.94 -5.02
C ALA A 393 3.97 33.77 -5.67
N ARG A 394 3.92 33.56 -6.99
CA ARG A 394 2.66 33.41 -7.75
C ARG A 394 2.24 31.95 -7.86
N LYS A 395 3.20 31.03 -7.82
CA LYS A 395 2.98 29.58 -7.95
C LYS A 395 3.85 28.82 -6.95
N LEU A 396 3.41 27.62 -6.55
CA LEU A 396 4.23 26.66 -5.83
C LEU A 396 5.54 26.36 -6.58
N ASP A 397 5.49 26.28 -7.91
CA ASP A 397 6.68 26.06 -8.75
C ASP A 397 7.74 27.16 -8.60
N ASP A 398 7.37 28.38 -8.18
CA ASP A 398 8.33 29.47 -7.94
C ASP A 398 9.22 29.20 -6.71
N ILE A 399 8.73 28.40 -5.76
CA ILE A 399 9.40 28.11 -4.49
C ILE A 399 9.96 26.68 -4.41
N ILE A 400 9.59 25.78 -5.32
CA ILE A 400 10.04 24.38 -5.24
C ILE A 400 11.57 24.27 -5.31
N GLY A 401 12.16 23.66 -4.29
CA GLY A 401 13.60 23.48 -4.13
C GLY A 401 14.37 24.75 -3.80
N ARG A 402 13.69 25.85 -3.44
CA ARG A 402 14.31 27.12 -2.99
C ARG A 402 14.70 27.06 -1.52
N SER A 403 15.52 26.06 -1.16
CA SER A 403 16.02 25.86 0.20
C SER A 403 16.86 27.04 0.72
N ASP A 404 17.37 27.91 -0.16
CA ASP A 404 17.99 29.19 0.19
C ASP A 404 17.05 30.17 0.91
N LEU A 405 15.73 29.98 0.79
CA LEU A 405 14.76 30.77 1.53
C LEU A 405 14.56 30.29 2.97
N LEU A 406 15.06 29.11 3.33
CA LEU A 406 14.94 28.57 4.68
C LEU A 406 16.02 29.14 5.60
N LEU A 407 15.65 29.33 6.87
CA LEU A 407 16.55 29.68 7.96
C LEU A 407 16.14 28.98 9.26
N LYS A 408 17.06 28.93 10.23
CA LYS A 408 16.76 28.47 11.60
C LYS A 408 15.85 29.50 12.27
N ASN A 409 14.75 29.04 12.87
CA ASN A 409 13.79 29.90 13.56
C ASN A 409 14.46 30.51 14.82
N PRO A 410 14.67 31.84 14.87
CA PRO A 410 15.38 32.49 15.98
C PRO A 410 14.55 32.54 17.27
N ASN A 411 13.22 32.31 17.18
CA ASN A 411 12.31 32.36 18.31
C ASN A 411 12.33 31.07 19.15
N ILE A 412 12.97 29.99 18.67
CA ILE A 412 13.11 28.74 19.40
C ILE A 412 14.44 28.73 20.17
N GLN A 413 14.35 29.03 21.46
CA GLN A 413 15.50 29.06 22.38
C GLN A 413 15.32 28.02 23.49
N LEU A 414 15.47 26.74 23.14
CA LEU A 414 15.48 25.65 24.11
C LEU A 414 16.88 25.07 24.24
N SER A 415 17.34 24.84 25.47
CA SER A 415 18.66 24.26 25.75
C SER A 415 18.88 22.92 25.02
N LYS A 416 17.83 22.10 24.88
CA LYS A 416 17.89 20.83 24.16
C LYS A 416 17.98 20.95 22.63
N THR A 417 17.84 22.15 22.07
CA THR A 417 17.88 22.42 20.62
C THR A 417 19.07 23.28 20.20
N GLU A 418 19.90 23.70 21.15
CA GLU A 418 21.02 24.61 20.92
C GLU A 418 22.01 24.04 19.89
N ASP A 419 22.41 22.78 20.10
CA ASP A 419 23.39 22.08 19.26
C ASP A 419 22.80 21.45 17.99
N VAL A 420 21.51 21.64 17.70
CA VAL A 420 20.89 21.11 16.48
C VAL A 420 21.27 22.00 15.29
N ASP A 421 22.09 21.45 14.40
CA ASP A 421 22.44 22.05 13.12
C ASP A 421 21.46 21.61 12.02
N VAL A 422 20.66 22.57 11.54
CA VAL A 422 19.70 22.39 10.44
C VAL A 422 20.26 22.83 9.09
N SER A 423 21.46 23.42 9.05
CA SER A 423 22.07 23.94 7.81
C SER A 423 22.23 22.91 6.69
N PRO A 424 22.44 21.58 6.94
CA PRO A 424 22.49 20.60 5.87
C PRO A 424 21.19 20.48 5.06
N LEU A 425 20.04 20.84 5.64
CA LEU A 425 18.75 20.87 4.91
C LEU A 425 18.74 21.96 3.83
N PHE A 426 19.52 23.02 4.01
CA PHE A 426 19.50 24.20 3.16
C PHE A 426 20.48 24.10 2.00
N PHE A 427 21.40 23.12 2.06
CA PHE A 427 22.48 22.97 1.08
C PHE A 427 21.94 22.91 -0.36
N GLN A 428 22.53 23.72 -1.22
CA GLN A 428 22.27 23.77 -2.65
C GLN A 428 23.56 23.45 -3.42
N TYR A 429 23.44 22.66 -4.48
CA TYR A 429 24.54 22.52 -5.44
C TYR A 429 24.64 23.81 -6.27
N ASP A 430 25.88 24.27 -6.50
CA ASP A 430 26.22 25.55 -7.14
C ASP A 430 25.57 25.74 -8.53
N GLU A 431 25.31 26.98 -8.94
CA GLU A 431 24.59 27.36 -10.17
C GLU A 431 25.21 26.81 -11.48
N LYS A 432 26.45 26.30 -11.40
CA LYS A 432 27.11 25.57 -12.49
C LYS A 432 26.38 24.29 -12.90
N TYR A 433 25.56 23.70 -12.02
CA TYR A 433 24.62 22.65 -12.38
C TYR A 433 23.38 23.29 -13.00
N SER A 434 23.31 23.38 -14.33
CA SER A 434 22.10 23.80 -15.07
C SER A 434 20.91 22.82 -14.92
N SER A 435 20.89 22.01 -13.86
CA SER A 435 19.92 20.97 -13.58
C SER A 435 18.62 21.59 -13.07
N PRO A 436 17.45 21.14 -13.57
CA PRO A 436 16.16 21.57 -13.02
C PRO A 436 16.01 21.26 -11.53
N ARG A 437 15.34 22.15 -10.78
CA ARG A 437 14.99 21.92 -9.36
C ARG A 437 13.78 21.00 -9.18
N PHE A 438 12.97 20.84 -10.21
CA PHE A 438 11.77 20.01 -10.23
C PHE A 438 11.63 19.25 -11.55
N SER A 439 10.66 18.33 -11.64
CA SER A 439 10.47 17.55 -12.87
C SER A 439 10.08 18.44 -14.04
N VAL A 440 10.75 18.26 -15.18
CA VAL A 440 10.43 18.96 -16.44
C VAL A 440 9.80 18.04 -17.49
N VAL A 441 9.56 16.77 -17.13
CA VAL A 441 8.92 15.77 -17.98
C VAL A 441 7.62 15.25 -17.35
N GLY A 442 6.69 14.84 -18.21
CA GLY A 442 5.43 14.20 -17.77
C GLY A 442 5.63 12.75 -17.31
N LYS A 443 6.46 11.99 -18.03
CA LYS A 443 6.86 10.62 -17.75
C LYS A 443 8.35 10.43 -18.05
N ASN A 444 9.02 9.65 -17.22
CA ASN A 444 10.41 9.19 -17.35
C ASN A 444 10.43 7.86 -18.12
N ASP A 445 10.14 7.91 -19.41
CA ASP A 445 10.10 6.71 -20.24
C ASP A 445 11.51 6.32 -20.72
N ARG A 446 11.71 5.03 -21.00
CA ARG A 446 13.00 4.51 -21.47
C ARG A 446 13.31 5.06 -22.87
N PRO A 447 14.56 5.46 -23.15
CA PRO A 447 14.95 5.97 -24.47
C PRO A 447 15.12 4.86 -25.53
N GLU A 448 15.11 3.57 -25.14
CA GLU A 448 15.43 2.41 -25.98
C GLU A 448 14.22 1.76 -26.70
N ASP A 449 14.53 0.84 -27.62
CA ASP A 449 13.76 0.21 -28.70
C ASP A 449 12.30 -0.19 -28.46
N TRP A 450 11.58 -0.31 -29.58
CA TRP A 450 10.19 -0.76 -29.68
C TRP A 450 10.02 -2.19 -29.11
N PRO A 451 9.26 -2.39 -28.01
CA PRO A 451 9.04 -3.72 -27.43
C PRO A 451 8.37 -4.69 -28.42
N LEU A 452 8.66 -5.99 -28.31
CA LEU A 452 8.02 -7.02 -29.14
C LEU A 452 6.49 -6.97 -29.04
N ASP A 453 5.96 -6.64 -27.86
CA ASP A 453 4.53 -6.45 -27.60
C ASP A 453 3.90 -5.35 -28.45
N ASP A 454 4.64 -4.35 -28.91
CA ASP A 454 4.10 -3.30 -29.78
C ASP A 454 3.90 -3.78 -31.21
N ILE A 455 4.70 -4.75 -31.66
CA ILE A 455 4.50 -5.44 -32.94
C ILE A 455 3.28 -6.35 -32.80
N ILE A 456 3.27 -7.19 -31.76
CA ILE A 456 2.16 -8.13 -31.50
C ILE A 456 0.83 -7.37 -31.38
N LEU A 457 0.80 -6.24 -30.66
CA LEU A 457 -0.42 -5.47 -30.47
C LEU A 457 -1.00 -4.92 -31.78
N GLN A 458 -0.16 -4.62 -32.77
CA GLN A 458 -0.63 -4.24 -34.11
C GLN A 458 -1.32 -5.43 -34.79
N ASP A 459 -0.72 -6.61 -34.72
CA ASP A 459 -1.23 -7.83 -35.33
C ASP A 459 -2.53 -8.33 -34.67
N VAL A 460 -2.68 -8.16 -33.35
CA VAL A 460 -3.84 -8.68 -32.59
C VAL A 460 -4.95 -7.66 -32.37
N ARG A 461 -4.82 -6.42 -32.86
CA ARG A 461 -5.78 -5.32 -32.60
C ARG A 461 -7.22 -5.68 -32.96
N ASP A 462 -7.40 -6.29 -34.13
CA ASP A 462 -8.73 -6.68 -34.61
C ASP A 462 -9.32 -7.81 -33.76
N ALA A 463 -8.47 -8.74 -33.30
CA ALA A 463 -8.87 -9.83 -32.41
C ALA A 463 -9.29 -9.32 -31.03
N ILE A 464 -8.60 -8.32 -30.48
CA ILE A 464 -9.01 -7.63 -29.25
C ILE A 464 -10.36 -6.94 -29.46
N SER A 465 -10.53 -6.22 -30.57
CA SER A 465 -11.74 -5.40 -30.80
C SER A 465 -13.00 -6.23 -31.03
N HIS A 466 -12.88 -7.37 -31.71
CA HIS A 466 -14.05 -8.19 -32.12
C HIS A 466 -14.16 -9.52 -31.38
N GLY A 467 -13.20 -9.87 -30.52
CA GLY A 467 -13.13 -11.19 -29.87
C GLY A 467 -12.94 -12.33 -30.86
N SER A 468 -12.31 -12.09 -32.01
CA SER A 468 -12.05 -13.12 -33.03
C SER A 468 -10.88 -14.02 -32.65
N HIS A 469 -10.89 -15.25 -33.17
CA HIS A 469 -9.79 -16.20 -32.95
C HIS A 469 -8.61 -15.88 -33.87
N LEU A 470 -7.42 -15.77 -33.30
CA LEU A 470 -6.16 -15.48 -33.98
C LEU A 470 -5.03 -16.31 -33.40
N ARG A 471 -4.17 -16.84 -34.28
CA ARG A 471 -2.94 -17.55 -33.90
C ARG A 471 -1.75 -16.99 -34.68
N MET A 472 -0.70 -16.61 -33.96
CA MET A 472 0.51 -16.00 -34.55
C MET A 472 1.78 -16.63 -33.96
N SER A 473 2.91 -16.50 -34.66
CA SER A 473 4.19 -17.05 -34.23
C SER A 473 5.33 -16.04 -34.32
N TYR A 474 6.19 -15.98 -33.29
CA TYR A 474 7.29 -15.03 -33.19
C TYR A 474 8.59 -15.70 -32.70
N GLY A 475 9.74 -15.14 -33.11
CA GLY A 475 11.01 -15.42 -32.44
C GLY A 475 11.11 -14.61 -31.16
N ILE A 476 11.69 -15.18 -30.09
CA ILE A 476 11.88 -14.49 -28.81
C ILE A 476 13.32 -14.65 -28.30
N LYS A 477 13.83 -13.60 -27.66
CA LYS A 477 15.16 -13.55 -27.04
C LYS A 477 15.05 -13.06 -25.61
N ASN A 478 16.06 -13.35 -24.79
CA ASN A 478 16.09 -12.98 -23.38
C ASN A 478 15.99 -11.46 -23.12
N THR A 479 16.24 -10.62 -24.14
CA THR A 479 16.05 -9.17 -24.10
C THR A 479 14.58 -8.75 -24.27
N ASN A 480 13.72 -9.63 -24.81
CA ASN A 480 12.29 -9.42 -24.91
C ASN A 480 11.63 -9.73 -23.57
N ARG A 481 11.34 -8.68 -22.80
CA ARG A 481 10.82 -8.75 -21.43
C ARG A 481 9.34 -8.41 -21.41
N THR A 482 8.62 -8.99 -20.45
CA THR A 482 7.20 -8.74 -20.21
C THR A 482 6.31 -9.01 -21.43
N VAL A 483 6.72 -9.97 -22.27
CA VAL A 483 5.98 -10.31 -23.49
C VAL A 483 4.59 -10.85 -23.12
N GLY A 484 3.56 -10.31 -23.75
CA GLY A 484 2.15 -10.56 -23.45
C GLY A 484 1.52 -9.55 -22.48
N GLY A 485 2.32 -8.80 -21.71
CA GLY A 485 1.83 -7.90 -20.68
C GLY A 485 1.05 -6.70 -21.23
N ARG A 486 1.48 -6.13 -22.37
CA ARG A 486 0.77 -5.02 -23.00
C ARG A 486 -0.55 -5.49 -23.63
N ILE A 487 -0.55 -6.68 -24.24
CA ILE A 487 -1.75 -7.28 -24.81
C ILE A 487 -2.79 -7.52 -23.69
N ALA A 488 -2.36 -8.08 -22.56
CA ALA A 488 -3.23 -8.30 -21.42
C ALA A 488 -3.78 -6.98 -20.84
N GLY A 489 -2.94 -5.94 -20.78
CA GLY A 489 -3.32 -4.59 -20.36
C GLY A 489 -4.37 -3.95 -21.26
N GLU A 490 -4.23 -4.07 -22.58
CA GLU A 490 -5.23 -3.58 -23.54
C GLU A 490 -6.55 -4.36 -23.46
N ILE A 491 -6.48 -5.68 -23.33
CA ILE A 491 -7.68 -6.50 -23.10
C ILE A 491 -8.40 -6.05 -21.82
N ALA A 492 -7.67 -5.90 -20.71
CA ALA A 492 -8.26 -5.49 -19.45
C ALA A 492 -8.83 -4.07 -19.49
N TYR A 493 -8.19 -3.15 -20.21
CA TYR A 493 -8.70 -1.79 -20.39
C TYR A 493 -10.06 -1.75 -21.12
N HIS A 494 -10.26 -2.64 -22.09
CA HIS A 494 -11.51 -2.68 -22.87
C HIS A 494 -12.59 -3.59 -22.27
N PHE A 495 -12.21 -4.69 -21.62
CA PHE A 495 -13.13 -5.77 -21.22
C PHE A 495 -13.09 -6.11 -19.73
N GLY A 496 -12.26 -5.42 -18.94
CA GLY A 496 -12.00 -5.76 -17.55
C GLY A 496 -11.38 -7.15 -17.40
N ASP A 497 -11.40 -7.68 -16.18
CA ASP A 497 -10.79 -8.97 -15.83
C ASP A 497 -11.53 -10.16 -16.47
N LYS A 498 -12.78 -9.94 -16.92
CA LYS A 498 -13.52 -10.90 -17.75
C LYS A 498 -12.73 -11.28 -19.01
N GLY A 499 -11.97 -10.34 -19.57
CA GLY A 499 -11.16 -10.54 -20.76
C GLY A 499 -11.96 -10.95 -21.98
N LEU A 500 -11.30 -11.70 -22.87
CA LEU A 500 -11.89 -12.22 -24.12
C LEU A 500 -12.36 -13.67 -23.94
N PRO A 501 -13.20 -14.19 -24.86
CA PRO A 501 -13.50 -15.62 -24.92
C PRO A 501 -12.21 -16.47 -24.90
N ALA A 502 -12.25 -17.61 -24.20
CA ALA A 502 -11.07 -18.45 -24.03
C ALA A 502 -10.48 -18.88 -25.39
N GLY A 503 -9.16 -18.70 -25.55
CA GLY A 503 -8.45 -19.06 -26.79
C GLY A 503 -8.56 -18.06 -27.94
N SER A 504 -9.15 -16.87 -27.72
CA SER A 504 -9.25 -15.83 -28.75
C SER A 504 -7.89 -15.47 -29.36
N ILE A 505 -6.85 -15.30 -28.55
CA ILE A 505 -5.51 -14.96 -29.03
C ILE A 505 -4.54 -16.03 -28.57
N THR A 506 -3.89 -16.71 -29.52
CA THR A 506 -2.82 -17.68 -29.25
C THR A 506 -1.51 -17.22 -29.88
N LEU A 507 -0.49 -17.02 -29.07
CA LEU A 507 0.82 -16.57 -29.52
C LEU A 507 1.85 -17.66 -29.26
N ASP A 508 2.46 -18.17 -30.32
CA ASP A 508 3.54 -19.15 -30.24
C ASP A 508 4.90 -18.47 -30.34
N PHE A 509 5.82 -18.85 -29.48
CA PHE A 509 7.17 -18.28 -29.40
C PHE A 509 8.22 -19.37 -29.51
N ASN A 510 9.33 -19.06 -30.17
CA ASN A 510 10.51 -19.93 -30.23
C ASN A 510 11.76 -19.17 -29.80
N GLY A 511 12.46 -19.69 -28.78
CA GLY A 511 13.68 -19.12 -28.23
C GLY A 511 13.65 -18.99 -26.72
N THR A 512 14.37 -18.01 -26.18
CA THR A 512 14.45 -17.76 -24.73
C THR A 512 13.65 -16.52 -24.39
N ALA A 513 12.63 -16.62 -23.52
CA ALA A 513 11.88 -15.45 -23.08
C ALA A 513 12.62 -14.72 -21.96
N GLY A 514 12.64 -13.37 -22.00
CA GLY A 514 13.17 -12.55 -20.92
C GLY A 514 12.31 -12.58 -19.66
N GLN A 515 12.68 -11.75 -18.69
CA GLN A 515 11.95 -11.61 -17.42
C GLN A 515 10.46 -11.29 -17.65
N SER A 516 9.59 -11.79 -16.76
CA SER A 516 8.17 -11.48 -16.73
C SER A 516 7.35 -11.96 -17.94
N PHE A 517 7.76 -13.06 -18.59
CA PHE A 517 6.99 -13.66 -19.69
C PHE A 517 5.55 -13.99 -19.26
N GLY A 518 4.56 -13.44 -19.98
CA GLY A 518 3.15 -13.62 -19.65
C GLY A 518 2.70 -12.97 -18.34
N ALA A 519 3.44 -11.98 -17.83
CA ALA A 519 2.97 -11.20 -16.69
C ALA A 519 1.60 -10.58 -16.99
N PHE A 520 0.71 -10.61 -16.00
CA PHE A 520 -0.67 -10.14 -16.08
C PHE A 520 -1.55 -10.87 -17.10
N CYS A 521 -1.14 -12.06 -17.58
CA CYS A 521 -1.93 -12.83 -18.53
C CYS A 521 -3.40 -12.97 -18.08
N ILE A 522 -4.31 -12.82 -19.03
CA ILE A 522 -5.75 -12.66 -18.82
C ILE A 522 -6.54 -13.63 -19.70
N SER A 523 -7.79 -13.90 -19.33
CA SER A 523 -8.72 -14.74 -20.10
C SER A 523 -8.76 -14.33 -21.58
N GLY A 524 -8.63 -15.34 -22.44
CA GLY A 524 -8.58 -15.19 -23.89
C GLY A 524 -7.18 -15.03 -24.49
N LEU A 525 -6.14 -14.84 -23.68
CA LEU A 525 -4.75 -14.85 -24.11
C LEU A 525 -4.06 -16.19 -23.78
N ASN A 526 -3.51 -16.84 -24.79
CA ASN A 526 -2.71 -18.06 -24.68
C ASN A 526 -1.29 -17.78 -25.19
N LEU A 527 -0.28 -18.11 -24.40
CA LEU A 527 1.13 -17.94 -24.72
C LEU A 527 1.83 -19.30 -24.70
N ASN A 528 2.33 -19.75 -25.84
CA ASN A 528 3.06 -21.02 -25.95
C ASN A 528 4.53 -20.74 -26.27
N LEU A 529 5.44 -21.17 -25.40
CA LEU A 529 6.88 -21.00 -25.57
C LEU A 529 7.54 -22.35 -25.81
N THR A 530 8.18 -22.49 -26.97
CA THR A 530 9.10 -23.57 -27.26
C THR A 530 10.53 -23.08 -27.00
N GLY A 531 11.11 -23.49 -25.87
CA GLY A 531 12.39 -23.02 -25.36
C GLY A 531 12.36 -22.92 -23.83
N GLU A 532 12.85 -21.81 -23.30
CA GLU A 532 12.96 -21.55 -21.85
C GLU A 532 12.63 -20.09 -21.52
N ALA A 533 12.28 -19.80 -20.27
CA ALA A 533 11.99 -18.45 -19.80
C ALA A 533 12.79 -18.13 -18.54
N LEU A 534 13.10 -16.85 -18.33
CA LEU A 534 13.73 -16.38 -17.10
C LEU A 534 12.70 -16.28 -15.95
N ASP A 535 12.97 -15.45 -14.95
CA ASP A 535 12.14 -15.27 -13.75
C ASP A 535 10.77 -14.65 -14.06
N TYR A 536 9.85 -14.79 -13.11
CA TYR A 536 8.56 -14.10 -13.06
C TYR A 536 7.54 -14.53 -14.14
N VAL A 537 7.67 -15.73 -14.70
CA VAL A 537 6.68 -16.28 -15.63
C VAL A 537 5.28 -16.24 -15.00
N GLY A 538 4.31 -15.67 -15.70
CA GLY A 538 2.92 -15.56 -15.22
C GLY A 538 2.74 -14.73 -13.95
N LYS A 539 3.67 -13.82 -13.65
CA LYS A 539 3.55 -12.85 -12.55
C LYS A 539 2.20 -12.13 -12.59
N SER A 540 1.46 -12.16 -11.49
CA SER A 540 0.11 -11.59 -11.36
C SER A 540 -0.85 -12.01 -12.50
N MET A 541 -0.71 -13.22 -13.03
CA MET A 541 -1.66 -13.79 -13.99
C MET A 541 -3.05 -13.88 -13.37
N HIS A 542 -4.06 -13.43 -14.10
CA HIS A 542 -5.46 -13.49 -13.70
C HIS A 542 -6.23 -14.58 -14.46
N GLY A 543 -5.83 -14.88 -15.69
CA GLY A 543 -6.52 -15.84 -16.55
C GLY A 543 -5.65 -16.25 -17.74
N GLY A 544 -6.28 -16.91 -18.71
CA GLY A 544 -5.57 -17.38 -19.90
C GLY A 544 -4.69 -18.59 -19.62
N LYS A 545 -3.73 -18.84 -20.52
CA LYS A 545 -2.87 -20.01 -20.47
C LYS A 545 -1.44 -19.66 -20.87
N ILE A 546 -0.47 -20.16 -20.12
CA ILE A 546 0.95 -20.11 -20.45
C ILE A 546 1.48 -21.55 -20.53
N VAL A 547 2.15 -21.88 -21.63
CA VAL A 547 2.80 -23.18 -21.84
C VAL A 547 4.28 -22.93 -22.09
N VAL A 548 5.17 -23.63 -21.39
CA VAL A 548 6.62 -23.59 -21.62
C VAL A 548 7.13 -25.02 -21.77
N LYS A 549 7.78 -25.31 -22.89
CA LYS A 549 8.36 -26.64 -23.15
C LYS A 549 9.67 -26.56 -23.94
N PRO A 550 10.59 -27.50 -23.73
CA PRO A 550 11.77 -27.63 -24.58
C PRO A 550 11.42 -27.89 -26.05
N GLY A 551 12.33 -27.53 -26.95
CA GLY A 551 12.21 -27.85 -28.37
C GLY A 551 12.36 -29.35 -28.66
N ALA A 552 11.82 -29.80 -29.79
CA ALA A 552 11.85 -31.22 -30.20
C ALA A 552 13.27 -31.81 -30.35
N ASN A 553 14.27 -30.96 -30.59
CA ASN A 553 15.68 -31.37 -30.75
C ASN A 553 16.43 -31.42 -29.41
N CYS A 554 15.74 -31.30 -28.28
CA CYS A 554 16.34 -31.38 -26.95
C CYS A 554 16.81 -32.82 -26.65
N HIS A 555 18.08 -32.95 -26.22
CA HIS A 555 18.69 -34.26 -25.88
C HIS A 555 18.80 -34.51 -24.37
N PHE A 556 18.51 -33.52 -23.52
CA PHE A 556 18.51 -33.68 -22.07
C PHE A 556 17.14 -34.14 -21.56
N LYS A 557 17.11 -34.72 -20.35
CA LYS A 557 15.86 -35.11 -19.71
C LYS A 557 15.15 -33.88 -19.15
N TRP A 558 13.94 -33.59 -19.63
CA TRP A 558 13.23 -32.34 -19.36
C TRP A 558 13.00 -32.13 -17.85
N SER A 559 12.57 -33.16 -17.14
CA SER A 559 12.29 -33.13 -15.69
C SER A 559 13.52 -32.93 -14.79
N GLU A 560 14.73 -33.01 -15.35
CA GLU A 560 15.98 -32.81 -14.61
C GLU A 560 16.65 -31.46 -14.93
N ASN A 561 16.02 -30.62 -15.76
CA ASN A 561 16.58 -29.36 -16.21
C ASN A 561 15.60 -28.20 -15.99
N VAL A 562 16.15 -27.02 -15.71
CA VAL A 562 15.37 -25.80 -15.49
C VAL A 562 14.87 -25.27 -16.82
N VAL A 563 13.59 -24.90 -16.88
CA VAL A 563 12.96 -24.27 -18.07
C VAL A 563 12.30 -22.92 -17.75
N ILE A 564 12.07 -22.63 -16.47
CA ILE A 564 11.53 -21.34 -15.98
C ILE A 564 12.28 -20.91 -14.71
N GLY A 565 12.47 -19.61 -14.54
CA GLY A 565 13.22 -19.05 -13.42
C GLY A 565 12.48 -19.04 -12.08
N ASN A 566 12.80 -18.04 -11.26
CA ASN A 566 12.29 -17.86 -9.90
C ASN A 566 10.98 -17.07 -9.85
N THR A 567 10.31 -17.11 -8.70
CA THR A 567 9.17 -16.23 -8.37
C THR A 567 8.05 -16.32 -9.43
N VAL A 568 7.91 -17.50 -10.03
CA VAL A 568 6.88 -17.82 -11.03
C VAL A 568 5.50 -17.74 -10.39
N LEU A 569 4.50 -17.22 -11.12
CA LEU A 569 3.13 -17.02 -10.64
C LEU A 569 2.99 -16.12 -9.41
N TYR A 570 3.95 -15.23 -9.18
CA TYR A 570 3.90 -14.34 -8.03
C TYR A 570 2.61 -13.51 -8.01
N GLY A 571 1.76 -13.74 -7.00
CA GLY A 571 0.50 -13.04 -6.84
C GLY A 571 -0.55 -13.35 -7.90
N ALA A 572 -0.46 -14.50 -8.59
CA ALA A 572 -1.46 -14.89 -9.58
C ALA A 572 -2.85 -15.08 -8.93
N THR A 573 -3.91 -14.64 -9.60
CA THR A 573 -5.31 -14.75 -9.13
C THR A 573 -6.15 -15.69 -9.98
N GLY A 574 -5.57 -16.30 -11.02
CA GLY A 574 -6.21 -17.28 -11.88
C GLY A 574 -5.33 -17.68 -13.06
N GLY A 575 -5.89 -18.41 -14.03
CA GLY A 575 -5.21 -18.88 -15.24
C GLY A 575 -4.46 -20.21 -15.07
N PHE A 576 -3.91 -20.71 -16.18
CA PHE A 576 -3.20 -21.99 -16.24
C PHE A 576 -1.74 -21.84 -16.69
N LEU A 577 -0.81 -22.46 -15.96
CA LEU A 577 0.59 -22.59 -16.35
C LEU A 577 0.98 -24.07 -16.50
N PHE A 578 1.52 -24.45 -17.66
CA PHE A 578 2.07 -25.78 -17.90
C PHE A 578 3.54 -25.65 -18.30
N ALA A 579 4.45 -26.14 -17.46
CA ALA A 579 5.89 -26.04 -17.68
C ALA A 579 6.55 -27.42 -17.67
N ALA A 580 7.01 -27.90 -18.83
CA ALA A 580 7.63 -29.21 -18.96
C ALA A 580 9.13 -29.15 -18.64
N GLY A 581 9.43 -29.11 -17.36
CA GLY A 581 10.76 -29.05 -16.77
C GLY A 581 10.71 -28.43 -15.37
N GLN A 582 11.88 -28.10 -14.81
CA GLN A 582 11.98 -27.54 -13.47
C GLN A 582 11.79 -26.01 -13.45
N GLY A 583 11.20 -25.52 -12.37
CA GLY A 583 11.18 -24.11 -12.00
C GLY A 583 12.19 -23.78 -10.90
N GLY A 584 12.51 -22.50 -10.75
CA GLY A 584 13.41 -21.99 -9.72
C GLY A 584 12.77 -21.92 -8.33
N GLU A 585 13.35 -21.06 -7.49
CA GLU A 585 12.89 -20.77 -6.13
C GLU A 585 11.57 -19.99 -6.13
N ARG A 586 10.84 -20.06 -5.01
CA ARG A 586 9.60 -19.29 -4.77
C ARG A 586 8.54 -19.48 -5.85
N PHE A 587 8.50 -20.66 -6.44
CA PHE A 587 7.45 -21.03 -7.38
C PHE A 587 6.08 -20.90 -6.71
N ALA A 588 5.15 -20.18 -7.35
CA ALA A 588 3.81 -19.88 -6.85
C ALA A 588 3.78 -19.11 -5.51
N VAL A 589 4.81 -18.30 -5.23
CA VAL A 589 4.80 -17.42 -4.06
C VAL A 589 3.59 -16.48 -4.13
N ARG A 590 2.85 -16.36 -3.03
CA ARG A 590 1.63 -15.55 -2.97
C ARG A 590 0.57 -15.91 -4.03
N ASN A 591 0.58 -17.11 -4.61
CA ASN A 591 -0.48 -17.53 -5.53
C ASN A 591 -1.84 -17.51 -4.81
N SER A 592 -2.85 -16.96 -5.47
CA SER A 592 -4.18 -16.69 -4.95
C SER A 592 -5.29 -17.25 -5.84
N GLY A 593 -4.95 -17.96 -6.91
CA GLY A 593 -5.96 -18.57 -7.78
C GLY A 593 -5.42 -19.27 -9.03
N GLY A 594 -4.14 -19.10 -9.37
CA GLY A 594 -3.53 -19.76 -10.53
C GLY A 594 -3.43 -21.28 -10.36
N THR A 595 -3.59 -22.00 -11.46
CA THR A 595 -3.37 -23.45 -11.54
C THR A 595 -2.09 -23.74 -12.33
N ALA A 596 -1.21 -24.60 -11.81
CA ALA A 596 0.03 -24.92 -12.50
C ALA A 596 0.40 -26.40 -12.43
N VAL A 597 1.08 -26.88 -13.48
CA VAL A 597 1.78 -28.17 -13.48
C VAL A 597 3.23 -27.95 -13.93
N VAL A 598 4.18 -28.40 -13.11
CA VAL A 598 5.63 -28.24 -13.30
C VAL A 598 6.35 -29.53 -12.91
N GLU A 599 7.53 -29.83 -13.48
CA GLU A 599 8.23 -31.11 -13.30
C GLU A 599 9.30 -31.09 -12.18
N GLY A 600 9.35 -30.02 -11.40
CA GLY A 600 10.22 -29.86 -10.24
C GLY A 600 10.37 -28.39 -9.88
N ILE A 601 10.70 -28.07 -8.64
CA ILE A 601 10.87 -26.68 -8.18
C ILE A 601 11.99 -26.54 -7.14
N GLY A 602 12.51 -25.31 -7.00
CA GLY A 602 13.47 -24.94 -5.96
C GLY A 602 12.86 -24.74 -4.57
N ASP A 603 13.59 -24.03 -3.71
CA ASP A 603 13.19 -23.75 -2.33
C ASP A 603 11.98 -22.78 -2.27
N HIS A 604 11.26 -22.81 -1.15
CA HIS A 604 10.13 -21.91 -0.87
C HIS A 604 8.94 -22.03 -1.85
N GLY A 605 8.72 -23.21 -2.40
CA GLY A 605 7.53 -23.49 -3.22
C GLY A 605 6.23 -23.22 -2.46
N CYS A 606 5.26 -22.57 -3.11
CA CYS A 606 3.95 -22.20 -2.55
C CYS A 606 4.01 -21.30 -1.30
N GLU A 607 5.12 -20.59 -1.08
CA GLU A 607 5.27 -19.65 0.04
C GLU A 607 4.14 -18.59 0.02
N TYR A 608 3.47 -18.38 1.16
CA TYR A 608 2.34 -17.45 1.29
C TYR A 608 1.15 -17.69 0.35
N MET A 609 0.99 -18.88 -0.25
CA MET A 609 -0.15 -19.18 -1.14
C MET A 609 -1.49 -19.08 -0.38
N THR A 610 -2.49 -18.44 -0.99
CA THR A 610 -3.84 -18.24 -0.42
C THR A 610 -4.96 -18.86 -1.25
N GLY A 611 -4.66 -19.37 -2.44
CA GLY A 611 -5.63 -19.97 -3.36
C GLY A 611 -4.96 -20.56 -4.59
N GLY A 612 -5.74 -21.24 -5.43
CA GLY A 612 -5.26 -21.93 -6.62
C GLY A 612 -4.80 -23.37 -6.34
N THR A 613 -4.22 -24.02 -7.36
CA THR A 613 -3.79 -25.42 -7.28
C THR A 613 -2.48 -25.66 -8.00
N ILE A 614 -1.48 -26.20 -7.30
CA ILE A 614 -0.14 -26.44 -7.85
C ILE A 614 0.16 -27.94 -7.89
N VAL A 615 0.59 -28.45 -9.04
CA VAL A 615 1.05 -29.84 -9.19
C VAL A 615 2.53 -29.84 -9.53
N VAL A 616 3.31 -30.55 -8.73
CA VAL A 616 4.76 -30.73 -8.94
C VAL A 616 5.00 -32.21 -9.24
N LEU A 617 5.39 -32.52 -10.48
CA LEU A 617 5.63 -33.89 -10.95
C LEU A 617 7.04 -34.40 -10.61
N GLY A 618 7.85 -33.61 -9.90
CA GLY A 618 9.19 -34.01 -9.46
C GLY A 618 9.55 -33.46 -8.09
N GLY A 619 10.84 -33.34 -7.82
CA GLY A 619 11.34 -32.90 -6.52
C GLY A 619 11.03 -31.43 -6.22
N THR A 620 10.84 -31.13 -4.93
CA THR A 620 10.72 -29.76 -4.40
C THR A 620 11.96 -29.36 -3.61
N GLY A 621 12.22 -28.06 -3.43
CA GLY A 621 13.18 -27.56 -2.46
C GLY A 621 12.65 -27.54 -1.02
N ARG A 622 13.40 -26.91 -0.12
CA ARG A 622 13.10 -26.76 1.31
C ARG A 622 12.02 -25.72 1.58
N ASN A 623 11.46 -25.76 2.79
CA ASN A 623 10.49 -24.79 3.31
C ASN A 623 9.23 -24.64 2.43
N PHE A 624 8.80 -25.73 1.81
CA PHE A 624 7.62 -25.75 0.96
C PHE A 624 6.37 -25.44 1.79
N GLY A 625 5.49 -24.56 1.29
CA GLY A 625 4.23 -24.20 1.93
C GLY A 625 4.36 -23.29 3.16
N ALA A 626 5.51 -22.66 3.40
CA ALA A 626 5.65 -21.70 4.48
C ALA A 626 4.66 -20.53 4.33
N GLY A 627 3.83 -20.30 5.34
CA GLY A 627 2.77 -19.28 5.30
C GLY A 627 1.64 -19.57 4.30
N MET A 628 1.57 -20.76 3.72
CA MET A 628 0.47 -21.17 2.83
C MET A 628 -0.81 -21.32 3.64
N SER A 629 -1.76 -20.41 3.41
CA SER A 629 -3.01 -20.31 4.17
C SER A 629 -4.24 -20.73 3.35
N GLY A 630 -4.08 -20.98 2.05
CA GLY A 630 -5.18 -21.44 1.19
C GLY A 630 -4.67 -22.04 -0.11
N GLY A 631 -5.58 -22.69 -0.84
CA GLY A 631 -5.27 -23.46 -2.04
C GLY A 631 -4.83 -24.90 -1.74
N LEU A 632 -4.47 -25.64 -2.79
CA LEU A 632 -4.03 -27.03 -2.70
C LEU A 632 -2.72 -27.23 -3.47
N ALA A 633 -1.90 -28.18 -3.05
CA ALA A 633 -0.78 -28.63 -3.88
C ALA A 633 -0.65 -30.15 -3.89
N TYR A 634 -0.29 -30.71 -5.04
CA TYR A 634 -0.02 -32.14 -5.22
C TYR A 634 1.45 -32.33 -5.62
N ILE A 635 2.17 -33.18 -4.89
CA ILE A 635 3.61 -33.37 -5.04
C ILE A 635 3.88 -34.85 -5.32
N PHE A 636 4.43 -35.14 -6.49
CA PHE A 636 4.94 -36.47 -6.82
C PHE A 636 6.31 -36.70 -6.17
N ASP A 637 6.36 -37.51 -5.11
CA ASP A 637 7.58 -37.72 -4.33
C ASP A 637 8.06 -39.18 -4.40
N GLU A 638 8.54 -39.57 -5.59
CA GLU A 638 9.09 -40.91 -5.80
C GLU A 638 10.33 -41.19 -4.92
N LYS A 639 11.11 -40.14 -4.62
CA LYS A 639 12.35 -40.22 -3.82
C LYS A 639 12.11 -40.17 -2.30
N LYS A 640 10.87 -40.03 -1.84
CA LYS A 640 10.50 -39.97 -0.40
C LYS A 640 11.24 -38.88 0.38
N THR A 641 11.32 -37.68 -0.19
CA THR A 641 12.05 -36.54 0.39
C THR A 641 11.13 -35.42 0.89
N PHE A 642 9.87 -35.39 0.48
CA PHE A 642 8.98 -34.25 0.70
C PHE A 642 8.62 -34.05 2.18
N GLU A 643 8.46 -35.13 2.94
CA GLU A 643 8.14 -35.09 4.38
C GLU A 643 9.18 -34.30 5.19
N GLN A 644 10.43 -34.22 4.73
CA GLN A 644 11.52 -33.48 5.41
C GLN A 644 11.68 -32.05 4.90
N ARG A 645 10.94 -31.66 3.85
CA ARG A 645 11.12 -30.39 3.13
C ARG A 645 9.97 -29.41 3.30
N TYR A 646 8.77 -29.89 3.65
CA TYR A 646 7.64 -29.01 3.89
C TYR A 646 7.73 -28.29 5.24
N ASN A 647 7.11 -27.12 5.32
CA ASN A 647 6.95 -26.38 6.56
C ASN A 647 5.61 -26.78 7.22
N PRO A 648 5.62 -27.37 8.42
CA PRO A 648 4.39 -27.87 9.05
C PRO A 648 3.55 -26.81 9.77
N ASP A 649 3.98 -25.54 9.82
CA ASP A 649 3.36 -24.50 10.64
C ASP A 649 1.91 -24.21 10.21
N MET A 650 1.62 -24.24 8.89
CA MET A 650 0.29 -23.91 8.34
C MET A 650 -0.24 -24.92 7.32
N ILE A 651 0.54 -25.96 6.99
CA ILE A 651 0.09 -27.02 6.07
C ILE A 651 0.30 -28.40 6.68
N GLY A 652 -0.62 -29.31 6.37
CA GLY A 652 -0.50 -30.75 6.59
C GLY A 652 -0.29 -31.45 5.26
N ILE A 653 0.21 -32.68 5.31
CA ILE A 653 0.37 -33.53 4.13
C ILE A 653 -0.43 -34.81 4.32
N GLU A 654 -1.15 -35.22 3.27
CA GLU A 654 -1.91 -36.46 3.23
C GLU A 654 -1.68 -37.18 1.91
N ARG A 655 -1.98 -38.48 1.84
CA ARG A 655 -1.98 -39.22 0.57
C ARG A 655 -3.25 -38.90 -0.22
N VAL A 656 -3.16 -38.93 -1.54
CA VAL A 656 -4.34 -38.80 -2.41
C VAL A 656 -5.17 -40.08 -2.29
N ALA A 657 -6.27 -40.01 -1.53
CA ALA A 657 -7.07 -41.19 -1.17
C ALA A 657 -8.54 -41.12 -1.61
N ASN A 658 -9.09 -39.93 -1.85
CA ASN A 658 -10.46 -39.79 -2.34
C ASN A 658 -10.51 -39.74 -3.88
N SER A 659 -11.62 -40.22 -4.44
CA SER A 659 -11.79 -40.35 -5.89
C SER A 659 -11.90 -39.03 -6.63
N GLU A 660 -12.36 -37.96 -5.97
CA GLU A 660 -12.50 -36.63 -6.58
C GLU A 660 -11.12 -35.99 -6.81
N ASP A 661 -10.25 -36.02 -5.81
CA ASP A 661 -8.86 -35.56 -5.91
C ASP A 661 -8.09 -36.39 -6.94
N GLU A 662 -8.27 -37.71 -6.94
CA GLU A 662 -7.61 -38.59 -7.92
C GLU A 662 -8.04 -38.24 -9.35
N ALA A 663 -9.35 -38.12 -9.60
CA ALA A 663 -9.88 -37.80 -10.92
C ALA A 663 -9.40 -36.42 -11.39
N TRP A 664 -9.44 -35.42 -10.51
CA TRP A 664 -8.98 -34.07 -10.82
C TRP A 664 -7.47 -34.03 -11.11
N LEU A 665 -6.66 -34.71 -10.29
CA LEU A 665 -5.21 -34.76 -10.46
C LEU A 665 -4.84 -35.46 -11.79
N LYS A 666 -5.54 -36.55 -12.13
CA LYS A 666 -5.33 -37.24 -13.40
C LYS A 666 -5.70 -36.37 -14.59
N ASP A 667 -6.81 -35.65 -14.52
CA ASP A 667 -7.26 -34.72 -15.57
C ASP A 667 -6.25 -33.59 -15.81
N ILE A 668 -5.76 -32.94 -14.76
CA ILE A 668 -4.82 -31.82 -14.92
C ILE A 668 -3.44 -32.28 -15.42
N ILE A 669 -2.99 -33.49 -15.06
CA ILE A 669 -1.77 -34.09 -15.59
C ILE A 669 -1.95 -34.50 -17.06
N THR A 670 -3.13 -35.03 -17.42
CA THR A 670 -3.49 -35.30 -18.82
C THR A 670 -3.43 -34.04 -19.64
N ARG A 671 -4.03 -32.95 -19.15
CA ARG A 671 -3.95 -31.65 -19.81
C ARG A 671 -2.51 -31.13 -19.92
N HIS A 672 -1.69 -31.31 -18.89
CA HIS A 672 -0.27 -30.97 -18.99
C HIS A 672 0.44 -31.75 -20.09
N PHE A 673 0.18 -33.06 -20.23
CA PHE A 673 0.69 -33.87 -21.32
C PHE A 673 0.18 -33.39 -22.69
N ASP A 674 -1.10 -33.08 -22.83
CA ASP A 674 -1.68 -32.60 -24.10
C ASP A 674 -1.08 -31.27 -24.56
N GLU A 675 -0.81 -30.36 -23.62
CA GLU A 675 -0.27 -29.03 -23.92
C GLU A 675 1.25 -29.07 -24.18
N THR A 676 1.97 -29.92 -23.44
CA THR A 676 3.44 -29.91 -23.44
C THR A 676 4.09 -31.03 -24.22
N GLY A 677 3.44 -32.19 -24.33
CA GLY A 677 4.04 -33.45 -24.78
C GLY A 677 5.02 -34.04 -23.76
N SER A 678 4.93 -33.66 -22.48
CA SER A 678 5.87 -34.08 -21.41
C SER A 678 6.06 -35.60 -21.35
N PRO A 679 7.30 -36.10 -21.50
CA PRO A 679 7.60 -37.53 -21.32
C PRO A 679 7.29 -38.03 -19.90
N LEU A 680 7.54 -37.21 -18.87
CA LEU A 680 7.31 -37.59 -17.47
C LEU A 680 5.82 -37.68 -17.17
N ALA A 681 5.01 -36.72 -17.63
CA ALA A 681 3.57 -36.80 -17.45
C ALA A 681 2.99 -38.03 -18.16
N LYS A 682 3.50 -38.35 -19.35
CA LYS A 682 3.14 -39.59 -20.05
C LYS A 682 3.46 -40.83 -19.22
N GLU A 683 4.66 -40.93 -18.66
CA GLU A 683 5.07 -42.05 -17.81
C GLU A 683 4.12 -42.21 -16.59
N ILE A 684 3.79 -41.10 -15.93
CA ILE A 684 2.88 -41.09 -14.77
C ILE A 684 1.48 -41.57 -15.18
N LEU A 685 0.98 -41.12 -16.33
CA LEU A 685 -0.37 -41.48 -16.82
C LEU A 685 -0.46 -42.93 -17.30
N ASP A 686 0.60 -43.44 -17.95
CA ASP A 686 0.67 -44.81 -18.46
C ASP A 686 0.63 -45.84 -17.31
N ASP A 687 1.21 -45.53 -16.15
CA ASP A 687 1.24 -46.41 -14.96
C ASP A 687 0.58 -45.76 -13.72
N TRP A 688 -0.57 -45.12 -13.94
CA TRP A 688 -1.25 -44.32 -12.92
C TRP A 688 -1.46 -45.04 -11.58
N ALA A 689 -1.90 -46.30 -11.62
CA ALA A 689 -2.21 -47.07 -10.42
C ALA A 689 -0.97 -47.30 -9.53
N ALA A 690 0.20 -47.49 -10.13
CA ALA A 690 1.45 -47.65 -9.38
C ALA A 690 2.02 -46.29 -8.93
N LYS A 691 1.80 -45.23 -9.71
CA LYS A 691 2.36 -43.90 -9.45
C LYS A 691 1.54 -43.07 -8.46
N LEU A 692 0.22 -43.27 -8.37
CA LEU A 692 -0.68 -42.54 -7.47
C LEU A 692 -0.24 -42.57 -5.99
N PRO A 693 0.16 -43.70 -5.39
CA PRO A 693 0.60 -43.74 -3.99
C PRO A 693 1.80 -42.86 -3.64
N HIS A 694 2.56 -42.40 -4.65
CA HIS A 694 3.69 -41.49 -4.46
C HIS A 694 3.29 -40.02 -4.38
N PHE A 695 2.05 -39.67 -4.67
CA PHE A 695 1.56 -38.32 -4.51
C PHE A 695 1.24 -38.00 -3.05
N PHE A 696 1.71 -36.83 -2.62
CA PHE A 696 1.20 -36.12 -1.45
C PHE A 696 0.26 -35.01 -1.88
N LYS A 697 -0.75 -34.75 -1.07
CA LYS A 697 -1.59 -33.56 -1.11
C LYS A 697 -1.26 -32.69 0.10
N ALA A 698 -0.80 -31.47 -0.15
CA ALA A 698 -0.58 -30.46 0.87
C ALA A 698 -1.87 -29.65 1.10
N VAL A 699 -2.35 -29.63 2.35
CA VAL A 699 -3.62 -29.02 2.74
C VAL A 699 -3.38 -27.96 3.81
N PRO A 700 -3.81 -26.70 3.59
CA PRO A 700 -3.67 -25.64 4.59
C PRO A 700 -4.59 -25.83 5.79
N HIS A 701 -4.09 -25.49 6.98
CA HIS A 701 -4.82 -25.48 8.25
C HIS A 701 -4.59 -24.18 9.06
N PRO A 702 -4.65 -22.98 8.43
CA PRO A 702 -4.33 -21.74 9.13
C PRO A 702 -5.25 -21.48 10.33
N GLU A 703 -4.71 -20.82 11.35
CA GLU A 703 -5.53 -20.29 12.45
C GLU A 703 -6.50 -19.23 11.90
N LYS A 704 -7.78 -19.39 12.23
CA LYS A 704 -8.84 -18.46 11.85
C LYS A 704 -9.35 -17.74 13.09
N ALA A 705 -9.29 -16.41 13.06
CA ALA A 705 -10.01 -15.60 14.03
C ALA A 705 -11.52 -15.73 13.75
N ALA A 706 -12.33 -15.67 14.81
CA ALA A 706 -13.77 -15.56 14.64
C ALA A 706 -14.07 -14.34 13.74
N PRO A 707 -14.84 -14.51 12.64
CA PRO A 707 -15.27 -13.39 11.83
C PRO A 707 -15.99 -12.37 12.71
N PRO A 708 -15.91 -11.07 12.40
CA PRO A 708 -16.74 -10.08 13.07
C PRO A 708 -18.21 -10.51 12.92
N THR A 709 -18.89 -10.71 14.05
CA THR A 709 -20.25 -11.24 14.07
C THR A 709 -21.21 -10.26 13.40
N THR A 710 -21.99 -10.70 12.41
CA THR A 710 -23.08 -9.94 11.78
C THR A 710 -24.29 -9.69 12.68
N GLY A 711 -24.26 -10.21 13.91
CA GLY A 711 -25.29 -9.99 14.91
C GLY A 711 -24.69 -10.19 16.29
N ARG A 712 -24.98 -9.27 17.22
CA ARG A 712 -24.58 -9.46 18.60
C ARG A 712 -25.40 -10.60 19.19
N ALA A 713 -24.74 -11.57 19.82
CA ALA A 713 -25.36 -12.30 20.92
C ALA A 713 -25.85 -11.27 21.97
N PRO A 714 -27.06 -11.43 22.53
CA PRO A 714 -27.56 -10.51 23.55
C PRO A 714 -26.52 -10.38 24.67
N ARG A 715 -26.27 -9.15 25.13
CA ARG A 715 -25.44 -8.95 26.33
C ARG A 715 -25.99 -9.86 27.43
N PRO A 716 -25.17 -10.60 28.19
CA PRO A 716 -25.67 -11.14 29.44
C PRO A 716 -26.20 -9.95 30.25
N GLU A 717 -27.46 -10.03 30.65
CA GLU A 717 -28.07 -9.06 31.54
C GLU A 717 -27.11 -8.86 32.71
N ARG A 718 -26.64 -7.61 32.89
CA ARG A 718 -25.98 -7.26 34.13
C ARG A 718 -27.03 -7.48 35.22
N ALA A 719 -26.71 -8.35 36.17
CA ALA A 719 -27.50 -8.52 37.38
C ALA A 719 -27.88 -7.12 37.94
N PRO A 720 -29.15 -6.88 38.26
CA PRO A 720 -29.60 -5.58 38.72
C PRO A 720 -28.84 -5.20 39.98
N ARG A 721 -28.28 -3.98 39.99
CA ARG A 721 -27.79 -3.37 41.22
C ARG A 721 -29.00 -3.12 42.13
N PRO A 722 -28.90 -3.32 43.46
CA PRO A 722 -30.01 -3.06 44.37
C PRO A 722 -30.47 -1.60 44.28
N GLY A 723 -31.80 -1.44 44.28
CA GLY A 723 -32.56 -0.26 43.89
C GLY A 723 -32.08 1.10 44.38
N ILE A 724 -32.15 2.07 43.48
CA ILE A 724 -32.65 3.41 43.81
C ILE A 724 -33.93 3.58 42.98
N ALA A 725 -35.06 3.63 43.68
CA ALA A 725 -36.37 3.82 43.08
C ALA A 725 -36.41 5.16 42.33
N THR A 726 -36.78 5.11 41.05
CA THR A 726 -37.13 6.30 40.26
C THR A 726 -38.63 6.28 40.03
N ALA A 727 -39.33 7.26 40.59
CA ALA A 727 -40.70 7.56 40.24
C ALA A 727 -40.73 8.16 38.82
N LYS A 728 -41.69 7.71 38.01
CA LYS A 728 -41.95 8.18 36.65
C LYS A 728 -42.48 9.61 36.67
N VAL A 729 -42.13 10.39 35.65
CA VAL A 729 -42.71 11.71 35.36
C VAL A 729 -43.69 11.53 34.20
N GLU A 730 -44.97 11.73 34.46
CA GLU A 730 -45.94 12.18 33.46
C GLU A 730 -46.81 13.27 34.08
N ASP A 731 -46.99 14.33 33.29
CA ASP A 731 -47.97 15.42 33.34
C ASP A 731 -48.08 16.30 34.59
N PHE A 732 -47.94 17.61 34.41
CA PHE A 732 -49.07 18.56 34.44
C PHE A 732 -48.60 20.01 34.29
N ALA A 733 -49.36 20.76 33.49
CA ALA A 733 -49.32 22.20 33.37
C ALA A 733 -49.84 22.91 34.65
N GLY A 734 -49.31 24.10 34.93
CA GLY A 734 -50.02 25.18 35.61
C GLY A 734 -49.60 25.52 37.04
N LYS A 735 -49.43 26.85 37.23
CA LYS A 735 -49.41 27.66 38.47
C LYS A 735 -48.03 28.06 39.05
N GLU A 736 -47.81 29.38 39.01
CA GLU A 736 -46.85 30.16 39.82
C GLU A 736 -47.28 30.21 41.32
N PRO A 737 -46.59 30.99 42.17
CA PRO A 737 -45.21 30.86 42.66
C PRO A 737 -45.23 30.74 44.22
N VAL A 738 -44.07 30.65 44.89
CA VAL A 738 -43.77 31.17 46.25
C VAL A 738 -42.61 30.37 46.87
N GLY A 739 -41.64 31.07 47.47
CA GLY A 739 -40.85 30.56 48.58
C GLY A 739 -39.33 30.67 48.45
N GLN A 740 -38.78 31.77 48.95
CA GLN A 740 -37.36 31.95 49.23
C GLN A 740 -36.86 30.92 50.27
N ALA A 741 -35.65 30.38 50.06
CA ALA A 741 -34.73 30.03 51.15
C ALA A 741 -33.29 29.90 50.65
N THR A 742 -32.43 30.72 51.25
CA THR A 742 -30.98 30.87 51.11
C THR A 742 -30.20 29.69 51.71
N ALA A 743 -29.05 29.32 51.12
CA ALA A 743 -27.90 28.75 51.86
C ALA A 743 -26.59 28.76 51.03
N GLU A 744 -25.78 29.78 51.34
CA GLU A 744 -24.32 29.81 51.51
C GLU A 744 -23.36 28.90 50.72
N VAL A 745 -22.49 29.58 49.98
CA VAL A 745 -21.26 29.12 49.34
C VAL A 745 -20.11 29.14 50.35
N LYS A 746 -19.36 28.04 50.50
CA LYS A 746 -18.06 28.02 51.19
C LYS A 746 -16.93 28.08 50.18
N GLU A 747 -16.21 29.19 50.19
CA GLU A 747 -14.94 29.41 49.48
C GLU A 747 -13.78 28.64 50.13
N VAL A 748 -12.84 28.20 49.30
CA VAL A 748 -11.56 27.59 49.68
C VAL A 748 -10.46 28.63 49.44
N PRO A 749 -9.55 28.90 50.40
CA PRO A 749 -8.56 29.98 50.29
C PRO A 749 -7.33 29.59 49.43
N PRO A 750 -6.61 30.57 48.87
CA PRO A 750 -5.46 30.35 47.99
C PRO A 750 -4.13 30.15 48.77
N PRO A 751 -3.10 29.56 48.13
CA PRO A 751 -1.79 29.39 48.76
C PRO A 751 -0.91 30.66 48.65
N THR A 752 -0.12 30.91 49.69
CA THR A 752 0.87 32.00 49.82
C THR A 752 2.26 31.57 49.30
N PRO A 753 3.16 32.48 48.86
CA PRO A 753 4.43 32.14 48.20
C PRO A 753 5.73 32.39 49.02
N ALA A 754 6.81 31.76 48.52
CA ALA A 754 8.24 32.13 48.55
C ALA A 754 9.17 31.81 49.75
N GLY A 755 10.41 31.44 49.40
CA GLY A 755 11.64 31.38 50.24
C GLY A 755 12.53 30.18 49.89
N GLU A 756 13.45 30.26 48.92
CA GLU A 756 14.88 30.67 48.98
C GLU A 756 15.90 29.55 49.33
N GLU A 757 17.06 29.64 48.68
CA GLU A 757 18.07 28.61 48.35
C GLU A 757 19.04 28.19 49.47
N ALA A 758 19.64 26.99 49.34
CA ALA A 758 20.99 26.66 49.82
C ALA A 758 21.59 25.44 49.03
N PRO A 759 22.93 25.33 48.88
CA PRO A 759 23.63 24.67 47.75
C PRO A 759 24.08 23.20 48.01
N PRO A 760 24.72 22.49 47.05
CA PRO A 760 24.80 21.03 47.04
C PRO A 760 25.99 20.48 47.83
N ALA A 761 25.79 19.31 48.46
CA ALA A 761 26.86 18.51 49.03
C ALA A 761 27.30 17.42 48.03
N GLU A 762 28.59 17.43 47.69
CA GLU A 762 29.32 16.32 47.06
C GLU A 762 29.29 15.08 47.96
N VAL A 763 29.04 13.90 47.39
CA VAL A 763 29.59 12.64 47.90
C VAL A 763 29.95 11.72 46.72
N LYS A 764 31.17 11.17 46.85
CA LYS A 764 31.96 10.28 46.00
C LYS A 764 31.25 9.11 45.32
#